data_AF-A0A918GXI0-F1
#
_entry.id   AF-A0A918GXI0-F1
#
_cell.length_a   1.000
_cell.length_b   1.000
_cell.length_c   1.000
_cell.angle_alpha   90.00
_cell.angle_beta   90.00
_cell.angle_gamma   90.00
#
_symmetry.space_group_name_H-M   'P 1'
#
loop_
_entity.id
_entity.type
_entity.pdbx_description
1 polymer ?
#
loop_
_entity_poly.entity_id
_entity_poly.type
_entity_poly.pdbx_seq_one_letter_code
_entity_poly.pdbx_strand_id
1 'polypeptide(L)'
;MRKPPTPRKLAHVLISAAAAAGLGLTMLAPNGAAAPAGAGAPKPGPRSAPAPQPLAPQPASATVLDADLAPGHAADPARSATKSRHPAQRPPLPAAQNAAERKQARSTAKAAADCDVSDFASKTGAALVEQIKQSETTCVNTLFSVAGDDSKALFREEQMVTVANAFKDVAANYPGDNSTSATQVVLYLRAGYYIQYNQPDNVGEYGPTLKSAIQGALDGFFGSSHAFDVTEANGETLAETVTLIDSSEENARYLGVVKRLQKDYDASYDPFYGMVAAVNNTYTVLFRGHQLPEFAQAVKADPAVLTGLRDFAVAHDDLLGTGKSYLTSNAGRELARFLRHAELKDTVKPLVKELLGRSEITGRTAPLWVGLAEMTDEFDKDNCADYDTCDLQKRVRDAVLTVEHSCGPSAKIVAQELTASELSATCDSVLKQDPVFHAIAKDNGPVKDDNNTSIEIVAFNSSTDYKTYAGVVFGIDTNNGGMYLEGDPAAEGNQPRFIAYEQPAEDGAFQIWNLNHEYTHYLDGRFNMYGDFAAGQTTPTVMWIEGFAEYVSYSYRGITYDRAIEEAGKNTYKLSQLFQTTYDNADTTRIYQWGYLGVRYLLQSHPQDVATLLGHYRAGEYDAAHALLRDTIGTKYDADFADWLTKCADGDCGQLPARSAR
;
A
#
# COMPACT_ATOMS: atom_id res chain seq x y z
N MET A 1 26.20 -47.56 -46.98
CA MET A 1 26.81 -48.66 -46.20
C MET A 1 26.04 -48.79 -44.89
N ARG A 2 25.63 -50.04 -44.61
CA ARG A 2 24.85 -50.60 -43.48
C ARG A 2 23.50 -49.97 -43.11
N LYS A 3 22.51 -50.88 -43.11
CA LYS A 3 21.06 -50.76 -43.22
C LYS A 3 20.35 -50.82 -41.85
N PRO A 4 19.05 -50.50 -41.78
CA PRO A 4 18.20 -50.42 -40.57
C PRO A 4 17.63 -51.81 -40.18
N PRO A 5 16.70 -51.96 -39.20
CA PRO A 5 15.26 -51.78 -39.50
C PRO A 5 14.34 -51.33 -38.31
N THR A 6 13.21 -50.71 -38.63
CA THR A 6 11.92 -50.69 -37.87
C THR A 6 11.22 -52.08 -37.98
N PRO A 7 9.97 -52.41 -37.50
CA PRO A 7 8.94 -51.62 -36.80
C PRO A 7 8.03 -52.40 -35.77
N ARG A 8 6.95 -51.73 -35.31
CA ARG A 8 5.54 -52.19 -35.12
C ARG A 8 5.02 -52.79 -33.77
N LYS A 9 3.97 -52.08 -33.29
CA LYS A 9 2.61 -52.50 -32.81
C LYS A 9 2.56 -53.22 -31.44
N LEU A 10 1.55 -53.05 -30.58
CA LEU A 10 0.09 -53.02 -30.78
C LEU A 10 -0.64 -52.26 -29.67
N ALA A 11 -1.87 -51.85 -29.97
CA ALA A 11 -2.86 -51.22 -29.12
C ALA A 11 -3.80 -52.23 -28.42
N HIS A 12 -4.53 -51.74 -27.39
CA HIS A 12 -5.91 -52.05 -26.93
C HIS A 12 -5.96 -52.02 -25.38
N VAL A 13 -6.72 -51.16 -24.67
CA VAL A 13 -8.17 -50.83 -24.64
C VAL A 13 -8.99 -51.77 -23.72
N LEU A 14 -9.83 -51.14 -22.86
CA LEU A 14 -10.93 -51.62 -21.98
C LEU A 14 -10.56 -51.92 -20.51
N ILE A 15 -11.00 -51.14 -19.51
CA ILE A 15 -12.34 -50.79 -18.95
C ILE A 15 -12.79 -51.74 -17.82
N SER A 16 -13.19 -51.11 -16.69
CA SER A 16 -14.09 -51.54 -15.60
C SER A 16 -13.64 -52.66 -14.66
N ALA A 17 -14.04 -52.75 -13.39
CA ALA A 17 -14.71 -51.90 -12.42
C ALA A 17 -14.79 -52.71 -11.11
N ALA A 18 -15.09 -52.00 -10.01
CA ALA A 18 -15.84 -52.49 -8.84
C ALA A 18 -15.15 -53.41 -7.80
N ALA A 19 -14.87 -52.76 -6.66
CA ALA A 19 -15.61 -52.90 -5.40
C ALA A 19 -15.18 -53.95 -4.35
N ALA A 20 -15.09 -53.37 -3.14
CA ALA A 20 -15.62 -53.86 -1.87
C ALA A 20 -14.72 -54.68 -0.93
N ALA A 21 -14.36 -53.96 0.15
CA ALA A 21 -14.67 -54.29 1.54
C ALA A 21 -13.91 -55.43 2.24
N GLY A 22 -13.38 -55.09 3.43
CA GLY A 22 -12.94 -56.08 4.41
C GLY A 22 -12.17 -55.47 5.57
N LEU A 23 -12.91 -54.92 6.55
CA LEU A 23 -12.46 -54.58 7.90
C LEU A 23 -11.89 -55.79 8.66
N GLY A 24 -11.04 -55.52 9.66
CA GLY A 24 -10.80 -56.40 10.82
C GLY A 24 -9.36 -56.33 11.34
N LEU A 25 -9.00 -55.33 12.14
CA LEU A 25 -8.89 -55.38 13.61
C LEU A 25 -8.18 -56.61 14.18
N THR A 26 -7.03 -56.39 14.83
CA THR A 26 -6.67 -56.74 16.24
C THR A 26 -5.14 -56.63 16.40
N MET A 27 -4.64 -55.56 17.01
CA MET A 27 -4.17 -55.48 18.40
C MET A 27 -3.21 -56.60 18.82
N LEU A 28 -1.96 -56.22 19.12
CA LEU A 28 -1.23 -56.53 20.36
C LEU A 28 0.17 -55.87 20.32
N ALA A 29 0.36 -54.82 21.12
CA ALA A 29 1.64 -54.49 21.76
C ALA A 29 1.71 -55.32 23.07
N PRO A 30 2.85 -55.52 23.78
CA PRO A 30 3.73 -54.41 24.18
C PRO A 30 5.23 -54.73 24.45
N ASN A 31 5.93 -53.67 24.85
CA ASN A 31 7.15 -53.59 25.68
C ASN A 31 8.53 -53.82 25.05
N GLY A 32 9.28 -52.71 24.96
CA GLY A 32 10.28 -52.46 26.00
C GLY A 32 11.76 -52.52 25.58
N ALA A 33 12.34 -51.32 25.45
CA ALA A 33 13.72 -50.93 25.76
C ALA A 33 14.90 -51.56 24.97
N ALA A 34 15.62 -50.70 24.24
CA ALA A 34 16.99 -50.24 24.57
C ALA A 34 17.70 -49.77 23.28
N ALA A 35 18.19 -48.54 23.29
CA ALA A 35 19.10 -48.02 22.27
C ALA A 35 20.51 -48.61 22.43
N PRO A 36 21.24 -48.76 21.31
CA PRO A 36 22.61 -48.25 21.28
C PRO A 36 22.87 -47.37 20.05
N ALA A 37 23.86 -46.50 20.24
CA ALA A 37 24.28 -45.45 19.33
C ALA A 37 24.99 -45.94 18.06
N GLY A 38 24.89 -45.12 16.99
CA GLY A 38 26.01 -44.79 16.13
C GLY A 38 26.16 -45.56 14.81
N ALA A 39 25.56 -45.03 13.73
CA ALA A 39 26.16 -45.01 12.39
C ALA A 39 25.47 -43.92 11.55
N GLY A 40 26.26 -42.97 11.03
CA GLY A 40 25.79 -41.76 10.38
C GLY A 40 24.99 -42.00 9.10
N ALA A 41 23.86 -41.29 8.98
CA ALA A 41 23.08 -41.20 7.76
C ALA A 41 23.58 -40.03 6.89
N PRO A 42 23.60 -40.18 5.56
CA PRO A 42 24.12 -39.17 4.63
C PRO A 42 23.23 -37.91 4.58
N LYS A 43 23.87 -36.75 4.43
CA LYS A 43 23.23 -35.43 4.26
C LYS A 43 22.20 -35.47 3.11
N PRO A 44 20.93 -35.09 3.34
CA PRO A 44 20.00 -34.79 2.27
C PRO A 44 20.47 -33.53 1.53
N GLY A 45 20.55 -33.60 0.20
CA GLY A 45 20.79 -32.43 -0.65
C GLY A 45 19.68 -31.38 -0.48
N PRO A 46 19.96 -30.10 -0.82
CA PRO A 46 19.00 -29.03 -0.67
C PRO A 46 17.74 -29.33 -1.48
N ARG A 47 16.60 -29.46 -0.79
CA ARG A 47 15.27 -29.48 -1.41
C ARG A 47 15.04 -28.10 -2.01
N SER A 48 14.80 -28.05 -3.31
CA SER A 48 14.27 -26.90 -4.02
C SER A 48 13.04 -26.37 -3.28
N ALA A 49 13.07 -25.09 -2.92
CA ALA A 49 11.92 -24.43 -2.33
C ALA A 49 10.71 -24.53 -3.28
N PRO A 50 9.51 -24.84 -2.77
CA PRO A 50 8.28 -24.73 -3.56
C PRO A 50 8.11 -23.28 -4.04
N ALA A 51 7.60 -23.11 -5.26
CA ALA A 51 7.23 -21.80 -5.81
C ALA A 51 6.31 -21.05 -4.83
N PRO A 52 6.46 -19.72 -4.68
CA PRO A 52 5.61 -18.93 -3.79
C PRO A 52 4.14 -19.06 -4.21
N GLN A 53 3.29 -19.45 -3.26
CA GLN A 53 1.84 -19.42 -3.45
C GLN A 53 1.36 -17.96 -3.48
N PRO A 54 0.36 -17.61 -4.32
CA PRO A 54 -0.23 -16.28 -4.29
C PRO A 54 -0.88 -16.02 -2.92
N LEU A 55 -0.52 -14.91 -2.28
CA LEU A 55 -1.31 -14.34 -1.18
C LEU A 55 -2.75 -14.13 -1.68
N ALA A 56 -3.73 -14.54 -0.88
CA ALA A 56 -5.12 -14.15 -1.12
C ALA A 56 -5.23 -12.60 -1.20
N PRO A 57 -6.20 -12.02 -1.92
CA PRO A 57 -6.24 -10.57 -2.17
C PRO A 57 -7.25 -9.82 -1.28
N GLN A 58 -6.84 -8.72 -0.61
CA GLN A 58 -7.73 -7.96 0.30
C GLN A 58 -8.89 -7.21 -0.40
N PRO A 59 -10.13 -7.23 0.13
CA PRO A 59 -11.22 -6.38 -0.32
C PRO A 59 -10.83 -4.91 -0.24
N ALA A 60 -11.39 -4.08 -1.11
CA ALA A 60 -11.25 -2.64 -1.01
C ALA A 60 -11.73 -2.17 0.38
N SER A 61 -10.79 -1.70 1.21
CA SER A 61 -11.10 -0.97 2.44
C SER A 61 -12.10 0.15 2.13
N ALA A 62 -12.92 0.57 3.11
CA ALA A 62 -13.46 1.92 3.09
C ALA A 62 -12.31 2.86 2.69
N THR A 63 -12.53 3.84 1.82
CA THR A 63 -11.52 4.84 1.46
C THR A 63 -10.97 5.42 2.76
N VAL A 64 -9.88 4.84 3.26
CA VAL A 64 -9.17 5.32 4.41
C VAL A 64 -8.67 6.65 3.93
N LEU A 65 -9.26 7.68 4.52
CA LEU A 65 -8.98 9.07 4.27
C LEU A 65 -7.46 9.20 4.22
N ASP A 66 -6.92 9.48 3.04
CA ASP A 66 -5.55 9.94 2.93
C ASP A 66 -5.50 11.25 3.72
N ALA A 67 -5.08 11.14 4.99
CA ALA A 67 -4.73 12.29 5.77
C ALA A 67 -3.59 12.97 5.01
N ASP A 68 -3.88 14.15 4.43
CA ASP A 68 -2.83 14.91 3.73
C ASP A 68 -1.55 14.89 4.57
N LEU A 69 -0.49 14.45 3.90
CA LEU A 69 0.87 14.66 4.33
C LEU A 69 1.11 16.18 4.32
N ALA A 70 0.75 16.88 5.40
CA ALA A 70 1.31 18.18 5.72
C ALA A 70 2.87 18.10 5.79
N PRO A 71 3.60 19.22 5.69
CA PRO A 71 5.05 19.22 5.84
C PRO A 71 5.44 18.52 7.15
N GLY A 72 6.22 17.44 7.06
CA GLY A 72 6.61 16.64 8.21
C GLY A 72 5.82 15.34 8.43
N HIS A 73 5.07 14.84 7.44
CA HIS A 73 4.75 13.42 7.41
C HIS A 73 5.77 12.69 6.55
N ALA A 74 6.62 11.89 7.19
CA ALA A 74 7.18 10.74 6.52
C ALA A 74 6.05 9.72 6.32
N ALA A 75 5.93 9.24 5.10
CA ALA A 75 4.89 8.31 4.73
C ALA A 75 5.24 6.91 5.24
N ASP A 76 4.25 6.08 5.50
CA ASP A 76 4.43 4.72 6.04
C ASP A 76 5.54 3.92 5.29
N PRO A 77 6.75 3.75 5.88
CA PRO A 77 7.89 3.18 5.19
C PRO A 77 7.69 1.68 4.95
N ALA A 78 6.88 0.96 5.74
CA ALA A 78 6.79 -0.49 5.60
C ALA A 78 5.75 -1.04 4.65
N ARG A 79 4.70 -0.28 4.34
CA ARG A 79 3.92 -0.65 3.16
C ARG A 79 4.76 -0.55 1.88
N SER A 80 5.90 0.14 1.97
CA SER A 80 6.78 0.54 0.88
C SER A 80 8.11 -0.24 0.82
N ALA A 81 8.77 -0.51 1.95
CA ALA A 81 10.14 -0.99 2.03
C ALA A 81 10.27 -2.53 1.98
N THR A 82 9.21 -3.28 2.28
CA THR A 82 9.26 -4.77 2.25
C THR A 82 8.58 -5.41 1.06
N LYS A 83 7.83 -4.64 0.26
CA LYS A 83 7.21 -5.14 -0.97
C LYS A 83 7.30 -4.06 -2.04
N SER A 84 8.35 -4.11 -2.86
CA SER A 84 8.23 -3.64 -4.24
C SER A 84 6.96 -4.28 -4.80
N ARG A 85 5.89 -3.50 -4.94
CA ARG A 85 4.64 -4.02 -5.48
C ARG A 85 4.86 -4.19 -6.97
N HIS A 86 5.06 -5.46 -7.37
CA HIS A 86 5.02 -5.86 -8.76
C HIS A 86 3.90 -5.10 -9.50
N PRO A 87 4.12 -4.59 -10.72
CA PRO A 87 3.10 -3.84 -11.46
C PRO A 87 1.74 -4.54 -11.52
N ALA A 88 1.75 -5.88 -11.55
CA ALA A 88 0.58 -6.74 -11.48
C ALA A 88 -0.28 -6.56 -10.21
N GLN A 89 0.33 -6.13 -9.10
CA GLN A 89 -0.30 -5.98 -7.78
C GLN A 89 -0.64 -4.53 -7.43
N ARG A 90 -0.25 -3.55 -8.26
CA ARG A 90 -0.60 -2.15 -8.06
C ARG A 90 -2.04 -1.87 -8.51
N PRO A 91 -2.92 -1.44 -7.58
CA PRO A 91 -4.31 -1.14 -7.90
C PRO A 91 -4.43 0.12 -8.77
N PRO A 92 -5.61 0.38 -9.36
CA PRO A 92 -5.91 1.65 -10.02
C PRO A 92 -5.70 2.83 -9.08
N LEU A 93 -5.38 4.00 -9.64
CA LEU A 93 -5.27 5.23 -8.86
C LEU A 93 -6.64 5.57 -8.23
N PRO A 94 -6.69 5.92 -6.93
CA PRO A 94 -7.94 6.28 -6.28
C PRO A 94 -8.50 7.60 -6.84
N ALA A 95 -9.79 7.84 -6.61
CA ALA A 95 -10.39 9.11 -6.97
C ALA A 95 -9.76 10.23 -6.16
N ALA A 96 -9.30 11.29 -6.83
CA ALA A 96 -8.71 12.43 -6.15
C ALA A 96 -9.78 13.22 -5.40
N GLN A 97 -9.57 13.42 -4.10
CA GLN A 97 -10.40 14.32 -3.30
C GLN A 97 -9.94 15.77 -3.51
N ASN A 98 -10.86 16.73 -3.42
CA ASN A 98 -10.54 18.15 -3.29
C ASN A 98 -10.42 18.56 -1.81
N ALA A 99 -10.02 19.81 -1.55
CA ALA A 99 -9.82 20.31 -0.19
C ALA A 99 -11.10 20.33 0.67
N ALA A 100 -12.28 20.52 0.06
CA ALA A 100 -13.55 20.52 0.76
C ALA A 100 -13.94 19.09 1.18
N GLU A 101 -13.78 18.12 0.27
CA GLU A 101 -13.99 16.69 0.52
C GLU A 101 -13.02 16.18 1.59
N ARG A 102 -11.73 16.56 1.52
CA ARG A 102 -10.74 16.22 2.56
C ARG A 102 -11.09 16.82 3.93
N LYS A 103 -11.63 18.05 3.95
CA LYS A 103 -12.08 18.69 5.19
C LYS A 103 -13.30 17.99 5.77
N GLN A 104 -14.25 17.60 4.91
CA GLN A 104 -15.44 16.85 5.31
C GLN A 104 -15.03 15.48 5.87
N ALA A 105 -14.16 14.75 5.19
CA ALA A 105 -13.50 13.53 5.65
C ALA A 105 -12.86 13.65 7.04
N ARG A 106 -12.10 14.73 7.30
CA ARG A 106 -11.51 14.96 8.63
C ARG A 106 -12.57 15.23 9.71
N SER A 107 -13.64 15.93 9.36
CA SER A 107 -14.74 16.21 10.28
C SER A 107 -15.58 14.96 10.60
N THR A 108 -15.76 14.06 9.62
CA THR A 108 -16.47 12.80 9.81
C THR A 108 -15.68 11.81 10.68
N ALA A 109 -14.34 11.81 10.59
CA ALA A 109 -13.49 11.04 11.49
C ALA A 109 -13.64 11.47 12.97
N LYS A 110 -13.90 12.76 13.23
CA LYS A 110 -14.19 13.27 14.58
C LYS A 110 -15.57 12.84 15.09
N ALA A 111 -16.58 12.79 14.23
CA ALA A 111 -17.93 12.32 14.57
C ALA A 111 -18.00 10.79 14.78
N ALA A 112 -17.11 10.03 14.13
CA ALA A 112 -17.00 8.58 14.32
C ALA A 112 -16.58 8.18 15.75
N ALA A 113 -15.95 9.08 16.52
CA ALA A 113 -15.51 8.83 17.89
C ALA A 113 -16.67 8.62 18.90
N ASP A 114 -17.90 9.01 18.52
CA ASP A 114 -19.10 8.83 19.36
C ASP A 114 -19.87 7.52 19.06
N CYS A 115 -19.37 6.67 18.16
CA CYS A 115 -20.02 5.41 17.76
C CYS A 115 -19.65 4.25 18.69
N ASP A 116 -20.65 3.61 19.30
CA ASP A 116 -20.45 2.42 20.14
C ASP A 116 -20.68 1.13 19.32
N VAL A 117 -19.61 0.37 19.06
CA VAL A 117 -19.66 -0.91 18.34
C VAL A 117 -20.61 -1.92 19.03
N SER A 118 -20.75 -1.84 20.36
CA SER A 118 -21.59 -2.76 21.12
C SER A 118 -23.10 -2.60 20.82
N ASP A 119 -23.52 -1.43 20.33
CA ASP A 119 -24.90 -1.20 19.88
C ASP A 119 -25.25 -2.07 18.68
N PHE A 120 -24.27 -2.40 17.84
CA PHE A 120 -24.46 -3.29 16.70
C PHE A 120 -24.24 -4.75 17.11
N ALA A 121 -23.14 -5.04 17.80
CA ALA A 121 -22.72 -6.42 18.12
C ALA A 121 -23.72 -7.15 19.03
N SER A 122 -24.50 -6.41 19.82
CA SER A 122 -25.56 -6.96 20.68
C SER A 122 -26.87 -7.27 19.95
N LYS A 123 -27.04 -6.86 18.68
CA LYS A 123 -28.28 -6.99 17.92
C LYS A 123 -28.15 -8.02 16.80
N THR A 124 -29.29 -8.60 16.41
CA THR A 124 -29.39 -9.54 15.28
C THR A 124 -30.70 -9.32 14.52
N GLY A 125 -30.80 -9.86 13.32
CA GLY A 125 -32.07 -9.85 12.56
C GLY A 125 -32.55 -8.43 12.26
N ALA A 126 -33.86 -8.19 12.35
CA ALA A 126 -34.45 -6.88 12.08
C ALA A 126 -33.94 -5.77 13.01
N ALA A 127 -33.58 -6.09 14.26
CA ALA A 127 -33.06 -5.09 15.21
C ALA A 127 -31.67 -4.60 14.79
N LEU A 128 -30.84 -5.48 14.23
CA LEU A 128 -29.54 -5.09 13.66
C LEU A 128 -29.73 -4.19 12.44
N VAL A 129 -30.63 -4.58 11.52
CA VAL A 129 -30.94 -3.78 10.32
C VAL A 129 -31.42 -2.38 10.71
N GLU A 130 -32.31 -2.28 11.69
CA GLU A 130 -32.80 -0.98 12.15
C GLU A 130 -31.68 -0.13 12.77
N GLN A 131 -30.80 -0.72 13.58
CA GLN A 131 -29.64 -0.03 14.13
C GLN A 131 -28.72 0.51 13.02
N ILE A 132 -28.45 -0.29 12.00
CA ILE A 132 -27.65 0.13 10.83
C ILE A 132 -28.31 1.33 10.14
N LYS A 133 -29.62 1.24 9.89
CA LYS A 133 -30.35 2.30 9.18
C LYS A 133 -30.48 3.61 9.95
N GLN A 134 -30.52 3.55 11.28
CA GLN A 134 -30.59 4.71 12.17
C GLN A 134 -29.23 5.36 12.44
N SER A 135 -28.13 4.72 12.02
CA SER A 135 -26.78 5.21 12.25
C SER A 135 -26.31 6.16 11.15
N GLU A 136 -25.44 7.08 11.52
CA GLU A 136 -24.68 7.87 10.54
C GLU A 136 -23.68 6.98 9.79
N THR A 137 -23.40 7.27 8.52
CA THR A 137 -22.43 6.51 7.72
C THR A 137 -21.03 6.52 8.34
N THR A 138 -20.69 7.60 9.06
CA THR A 138 -19.44 7.73 9.81
C THR A 138 -19.33 6.74 10.96
N CYS A 139 -20.44 6.42 11.62
CA CYS A 139 -20.51 5.42 12.67
C CYS A 139 -20.38 4.00 12.06
N VAL A 140 -21.11 3.71 10.99
CA VAL A 140 -20.98 2.42 10.29
C VAL A 140 -19.55 2.18 9.77
N ASN A 141 -18.85 3.24 9.34
CA ASN A 141 -17.45 3.15 8.90
C ASN A 141 -16.48 2.68 10.00
N THR A 142 -16.78 2.91 11.28
CA THR A 142 -15.95 2.38 12.38
C THR A 142 -15.90 0.85 12.41
N LEU A 143 -16.92 0.20 11.83
CA LEU A 143 -17.01 -1.26 11.80
C LEU A 143 -15.94 -1.91 10.90
N PHE A 144 -15.23 -1.16 10.05
CA PHE A 144 -14.10 -1.67 9.26
C PHE A 144 -12.84 -1.95 10.10
N SER A 145 -12.83 -1.56 11.38
CA SER A 145 -11.68 -1.73 12.28
C SER A 145 -11.94 -2.67 13.46
N VAL A 146 -13.12 -3.29 13.53
CA VAL A 146 -13.47 -4.20 14.63
C VAL A 146 -12.66 -5.50 14.57
N ALA A 147 -12.39 -6.08 15.74
CA ALA A 147 -11.61 -7.30 15.88
C ALA A 147 -12.15 -8.18 17.01
N GLY A 148 -11.67 -9.42 17.10
CA GLY A 148 -12.03 -10.33 18.19
C GLY A 148 -13.53 -10.68 18.20
N ASP A 149 -14.14 -10.77 19.38
CA ASP A 149 -15.52 -11.26 19.49
C ASP A 149 -16.54 -10.38 18.74
N ASP A 150 -16.27 -9.07 18.63
CA ASP A 150 -17.14 -8.13 17.92
C ASP A 150 -17.18 -8.41 16.42
N SER A 151 -16.03 -8.70 15.78
CA SER A 151 -16.02 -9.00 14.33
C SER A 151 -16.84 -10.25 14.00
N LYS A 152 -16.80 -11.27 14.86
CA LYS A 152 -17.62 -12.48 14.70
C LYS A 152 -19.10 -12.22 14.98
N ALA A 153 -19.41 -11.46 16.03
CA ALA A 153 -20.78 -11.14 16.40
C ALA A 153 -21.50 -10.35 15.30
N LEU A 154 -20.79 -9.40 14.69
CA LEU A 154 -21.28 -8.58 13.60
C LEU A 154 -21.37 -9.35 12.28
N PHE A 155 -20.28 -10.01 11.86
CA PHE A 155 -20.11 -10.34 10.45
C PHE A 155 -20.20 -11.81 10.09
N ARG A 156 -20.61 -12.71 10.99
CA ARG A 156 -20.92 -14.10 10.60
C ARG A 156 -21.98 -14.14 9.49
N GLU A 157 -21.95 -15.19 8.65
CA GLU A 157 -22.78 -15.29 7.44
C GLU A 157 -24.27 -14.97 7.67
N GLU A 158 -24.86 -15.44 8.78
CA GLU A 158 -26.27 -15.20 9.11
C GLU A 158 -26.64 -13.70 9.18
N GLN A 159 -25.76 -12.87 9.76
CA GLN A 159 -26.00 -11.43 9.83
C GLN A 159 -25.83 -10.79 8.46
N MET A 160 -24.80 -11.19 7.72
CA MET A 160 -24.58 -10.72 6.36
C MET A 160 -25.75 -11.03 5.44
N VAL A 161 -26.33 -12.25 5.54
CA VAL A 161 -27.52 -12.65 4.77
C VAL A 161 -28.72 -11.79 5.17
N THR A 162 -28.90 -11.52 6.47
CA THR A 162 -29.97 -10.65 6.97
C THR A 162 -29.86 -9.26 6.36
N VAL A 163 -28.67 -8.66 6.39
CA VAL A 163 -28.45 -7.29 5.89
C VAL A 163 -28.49 -7.26 4.35
N ALA A 164 -28.05 -8.31 3.65
CA ALA A 164 -28.17 -8.43 2.19
C ALA A 164 -29.64 -8.46 1.75
N ASN A 165 -30.51 -9.18 2.49
CA ASN A 165 -31.94 -9.17 2.22
C ASN A 165 -32.56 -7.79 2.51
N ALA A 166 -32.13 -7.09 3.57
CA ALA A 166 -32.56 -5.72 3.82
C ALA A 166 -32.12 -4.76 2.70
N PHE A 167 -30.91 -4.96 2.13
CA PHE A 167 -30.46 -4.18 0.98
C PHE A 167 -31.37 -4.40 -0.23
N LYS A 168 -31.74 -5.66 -0.49
CA LYS A 168 -32.69 -5.99 -1.56
C LYS A 168 -34.03 -5.29 -1.38
N ASP A 169 -34.56 -5.23 -0.16
CA ASP A 169 -35.82 -4.54 0.14
C ASP A 169 -35.72 -3.03 -0.07
N VAL A 170 -34.61 -2.42 0.35
CA VAL A 170 -34.30 -1.00 0.13
C VAL A 170 -34.14 -0.71 -1.37
N ALA A 171 -33.48 -1.60 -2.10
CA ALA A 171 -33.20 -1.45 -3.52
C ALA A 171 -34.46 -1.49 -4.39
N ALA A 172 -35.50 -2.24 -3.99
CA ALA A 172 -36.72 -2.45 -4.78
C ALA A 172 -37.46 -1.14 -5.13
N ASN A 173 -37.35 -0.11 -4.30
CA ASN A 173 -37.93 1.21 -4.53
C ASN A 173 -36.89 2.32 -4.29
N TYR A 174 -35.63 2.06 -4.66
CA TYR A 174 -34.54 3.01 -4.42
C TYR A 174 -34.83 4.37 -5.08
N PRO A 175 -34.91 5.48 -4.33
CA PRO A 175 -35.39 6.76 -4.84
C PRO A 175 -34.33 7.62 -5.54
N GLY A 176 -33.06 7.17 -5.60
CA GLY A 176 -31.95 7.97 -6.11
C GLY A 176 -31.28 8.87 -5.06
N ASP A 177 -31.53 8.59 -3.78
CA ASP A 177 -30.89 9.24 -2.64
C ASP A 177 -30.80 8.27 -1.45
N ASN A 178 -30.17 8.72 -0.36
CA ASN A 178 -30.01 7.91 0.85
C ASN A 178 -31.18 8.00 1.86
N SER A 179 -32.38 8.46 1.47
CA SER A 179 -33.52 8.58 2.39
C SER A 179 -34.04 7.23 2.94
N THR A 180 -33.66 6.13 2.29
CA THR A 180 -33.96 4.75 2.72
C THR A 180 -32.81 4.09 3.50
N SER A 181 -31.74 4.84 3.81
CA SER A 181 -30.51 4.36 4.44
C SER A 181 -29.77 3.28 3.62
N ALA A 182 -29.86 3.35 2.29
CA ALA A 182 -29.18 2.41 1.39
C ALA A 182 -27.67 2.42 1.58
N THR A 183 -27.06 3.60 1.75
CA THR A 183 -25.61 3.75 1.95
C THR A 183 -25.14 3.03 3.21
N GLN A 184 -25.84 3.19 4.35
CA GLN A 184 -25.49 2.52 5.60
C GLN A 184 -25.52 1.00 5.46
N VAL A 185 -26.55 0.48 4.80
CA VAL A 185 -26.71 -0.96 4.58
C VAL A 185 -25.59 -1.50 3.69
N VAL A 186 -25.24 -0.79 2.61
CA VAL A 186 -24.13 -1.17 1.72
C VAL A 186 -22.78 -1.09 2.45
N LEU A 187 -22.53 -0.04 3.22
CA LEU A 187 -21.31 0.12 4.04
C LEU A 187 -21.14 -1.02 5.04
N TYR A 188 -22.21 -1.45 5.70
CA TYR A 188 -22.17 -2.59 6.61
C TYR A 188 -21.77 -3.88 5.87
N LEU A 189 -22.35 -4.13 4.70
CA LEU A 189 -22.00 -5.30 3.89
C LEU A 189 -20.53 -5.25 3.44
N ARG A 190 -20.05 -4.08 3.00
CA ARG A 190 -18.63 -3.90 2.68
C ARG A 190 -17.73 -4.15 3.88
N ALA A 191 -18.09 -3.64 5.06
CA ALA A 191 -17.33 -3.87 6.30
C ALA A 191 -17.25 -5.36 6.62
N GLY A 192 -18.35 -6.10 6.47
CA GLY A 192 -18.36 -7.55 6.73
C GLY A 192 -17.44 -8.33 5.79
N TYR A 193 -17.49 -8.07 4.49
CA TYR A 193 -16.55 -8.67 3.54
C TYR A 193 -15.09 -8.30 3.84
N TYR A 194 -14.82 -7.02 4.14
CA TYR A 194 -13.48 -6.56 4.51
C TYR A 194 -12.94 -7.25 5.77
N ILE A 195 -13.75 -7.35 6.81
CA ILE A 195 -13.36 -7.97 8.07
C ILE A 195 -13.23 -9.48 7.92
N GLN A 196 -14.14 -10.14 7.19
CA GLN A 196 -14.04 -11.58 6.92
C GLN A 196 -12.76 -11.93 6.18
N TYR A 197 -12.36 -11.14 5.19
CA TYR A 197 -11.11 -11.37 4.51
C TYR A 197 -9.89 -11.25 5.43
N ASN A 198 -9.88 -10.24 6.32
CA ASN A 198 -8.74 -10.00 7.21
C ASN A 198 -8.73 -10.91 8.44
N GLN A 199 -9.89 -11.46 8.82
CA GLN A 199 -10.09 -12.29 10.01
C GLN A 199 -10.94 -13.54 9.68
N PRO A 200 -10.57 -14.36 8.67
CA PRO A 200 -11.42 -15.45 8.17
C PRO A 200 -11.63 -16.54 9.22
N ASP A 201 -10.61 -16.85 10.00
CA ASP A 201 -10.68 -17.84 11.09
C ASP A 201 -11.67 -17.43 12.20
N ASN A 202 -11.88 -16.13 12.37
CA ASN A 202 -12.74 -15.60 13.42
C ASN A 202 -14.19 -15.44 12.95
N VAL A 203 -14.40 -14.80 11.79
CA VAL A 203 -15.72 -14.55 11.21
C VAL A 203 -16.35 -15.82 10.63
N GLY A 204 -15.52 -16.67 10.02
CA GLY A 204 -15.93 -17.84 9.27
C GLY A 204 -16.06 -17.57 7.77
N GLU A 205 -16.31 -18.65 7.02
CA GLU A 205 -16.50 -18.62 5.57
C GLU A 205 -17.88 -18.10 5.17
N TYR A 206 -17.97 -17.46 4.00
CA TYR A 206 -19.22 -17.06 3.38
C TYR A 206 -19.63 -18.05 2.28
N GLY A 207 -20.87 -18.53 2.37
CA GLY A 207 -21.38 -19.59 1.53
C GLY A 207 -22.28 -19.13 0.39
N PRO A 208 -22.86 -20.10 -0.34
CA PRO A 208 -23.76 -19.82 -1.47
C PRO A 208 -25.04 -19.08 -1.06
N THR A 209 -25.44 -19.14 0.21
CA THR A 209 -26.61 -18.42 0.74
C THR A 209 -26.37 -16.92 0.71
N LEU A 210 -25.24 -16.45 1.27
CA LEU A 210 -24.88 -15.03 1.21
C LEU A 210 -24.66 -14.58 -0.24
N LYS A 211 -23.96 -15.38 -1.05
CA LYS A 211 -23.75 -15.09 -2.47
C LYS A 211 -25.08 -14.81 -3.19
N SER A 212 -26.07 -15.69 -3.01
CA SER A 212 -27.40 -15.54 -3.63
C SER A 212 -28.15 -14.30 -3.13
N ALA A 213 -28.05 -14.00 -1.82
CA ALA A 213 -28.69 -12.83 -1.23
C ALA A 213 -28.09 -11.52 -1.78
N ILE A 214 -26.76 -11.44 -1.85
CA ILE A 214 -26.05 -10.28 -2.41
C ILE A 214 -26.33 -10.10 -3.89
N GLN A 215 -26.33 -11.19 -4.67
CA GLN A 215 -26.72 -11.12 -6.08
C GLN A 215 -28.13 -10.54 -6.25
N GLY A 216 -29.10 -11.03 -5.46
CA GLY A 216 -30.47 -10.48 -5.51
C GLY A 216 -30.57 -9.01 -5.10
N ALA A 217 -29.71 -8.55 -4.19
CA ALA A 217 -29.68 -7.17 -3.74
C ALA A 217 -29.03 -6.23 -4.78
N LEU A 218 -27.88 -6.61 -5.32
CA LEU A 218 -27.18 -5.86 -6.38
C LEU A 218 -27.99 -5.83 -7.68
N ASP A 219 -28.62 -6.95 -8.08
CA ASP A 219 -29.54 -6.99 -9.22
C ASP A 219 -30.71 -6.00 -9.02
N GLY A 220 -31.27 -5.96 -7.81
CA GLY A 220 -32.35 -5.01 -7.45
C GLY A 220 -31.89 -3.56 -7.53
N PHE A 221 -30.71 -3.25 -6.98
CA PHE A 221 -30.19 -1.88 -6.94
C PHE A 221 -29.87 -1.39 -8.36
N PHE A 222 -29.02 -2.11 -9.10
CA PHE A 222 -28.65 -1.70 -10.46
C PHE A 222 -29.81 -1.83 -11.47
N GLY A 223 -30.88 -2.53 -11.11
CA GLY A 223 -32.14 -2.57 -11.86
C GLY A 223 -33.06 -1.38 -11.62
N SER A 224 -32.83 -0.57 -10.57
CA SER A 224 -33.62 0.63 -10.30
C SER A 224 -33.45 1.70 -11.37
N SER A 225 -34.53 2.41 -11.70
CA SER A 225 -34.49 3.56 -12.61
C SER A 225 -33.65 4.72 -12.08
N HIS A 226 -33.43 4.79 -10.77
CA HIS A 226 -32.74 5.88 -10.08
C HIS A 226 -31.31 5.57 -9.66
N ALA A 227 -30.84 4.32 -9.82
CA ALA A 227 -29.51 3.93 -9.39
C ALA A 227 -28.38 4.70 -10.08
N PHE A 228 -28.65 5.25 -11.27
CA PHE A 228 -27.67 5.97 -12.08
C PHE A 228 -28.01 7.46 -12.23
N ASP A 229 -28.88 8.01 -11.37
CA ASP A 229 -29.17 9.43 -11.38
C ASP A 229 -27.90 10.23 -11.04
N VAL A 230 -27.53 11.18 -11.91
CA VAL A 230 -26.30 11.98 -11.74
C VAL A 230 -26.57 13.13 -10.78
N THR A 231 -26.51 12.83 -9.49
CA THR A 231 -26.75 13.79 -8.40
C THR A 231 -25.80 13.57 -7.24
N GLU A 232 -25.59 14.61 -6.43
CA GLU A 232 -24.84 14.51 -5.16
C GLU A 232 -25.46 13.46 -4.23
N ALA A 233 -26.79 13.43 -4.13
CA ALA A 233 -27.53 12.59 -3.21
C ALA A 233 -27.43 11.08 -3.52
N ASN A 234 -27.27 10.73 -4.80
CA ASN A 234 -27.07 9.34 -5.24
C ASN A 234 -25.60 8.90 -5.18
N GLY A 235 -24.68 9.83 -5.41
CA GLY A 235 -23.28 9.52 -5.74
C GLY A 235 -22.58 8.62 -4.72
N GLU A 236 -22.76 8.87 -3.42
CA GLU A 236 -22.16 8.03 -2.37
C GLU A 236 -22.73 6.60 -2.43
N THR A 237 -24.05 6.43 -2.44
CA THR A 237 -24.68 5.10 -2.49
C THR A 237 -24.23 4.32 -3.73
N LEU A 238 -24.17 4.97 -4.90
CA LEU A 238 -23.71 4.33 -6.13
C LEU A 238 -22.24 3.91 -6.05
N ALA A 239 -21.34 4.78 -5.59
CA ALA A 239 -19.91 4.47 -5.46
C ALA A 239 -19.64 3.32 -4.49
N GLU A 240 -20.34 3.32 -3.36
CA GLU A 240 -20.33 2.28 -2.35
C GLU A 240 -20.83 0.95 -2.92
N THR A 241 -21.91 0.97 -3.69
CA THR A 241 -22.50 -0.25 -4.29
C THR A 241 -21.62 -0.82 -5.41
N VAL A 242 -20.95 0.02 -6.20
CA VAL A 242 -19.95 -0.44 -7.17
C VAL A 242 -18.78 -1.13 -6.46
N THR A 243 -18.36 -0.62 -5.29
CA THR A 243 -17.31 -1.27 -4.49
C THR A 243 -17.79 -2.58 -3.86
N LEU A 244 -19.08 -2.70 -3.55
CA LEU A 244 -19.67 -3.96 -3.07
C LEU A 244 -19.63 -5.08 -4.12
N ILE A 245 -19.67 -4.77 -5.42
CA ILE A 245 -19.43 -5.76 -6.49
C ILE A 245 -18.08 -6.46 -6.24
N ASP A 246 -17.04 -5.66 -6.00
CA ASP A 246 -15.69 -6.17 -5.72
C ASP A 246 -15.60 -6.88 -4.37
N SER A 247 -16.14 -6.24 -3.32
CA SER A 247 -16.09 -6.78 -1.95
C SER A 247 -16.73 -8.16 -1.85
N SER A 248 -17.75 -8.42 -2.68
CA SER A 248 -18.46 -9.71 -2.73
C SER A 248 -17.95 -10.69 -3.81
N GLU A 249 -16.84 -10.36 -4.48
CA GLU A 249 -16.24 -11.15 -5.56
C GLU A 249 -17.20 -11.42 -6.75
N GLU A 250 -18.09 -10.49 -7.04
CA GLU A 250 -19.09 -10.59 -8.13
C GLU A 250 -18.62 -9.91 -9.43
N ASN A 251 -17.32 -9.67 -9.58
CA ASN A 251 -16.72 -8.85 -10.64
C ASN A 251 -17.10 -9.34 -12.04
N ALA A 252 -17.17 -10.66 -12.25
CA ALA A 252 -17.53 -11.25 -13.54
C ALA A 252 -19.03 -11.09 -13.88
N ARG A 253 -19.91 -11.12 -12.88
CA ARG A 253 -21.38 -11.02 -13.07
C ARG A 253 -21.79 -9.61 -13.48
N TYR A 254 -21.17 -8.58 -12.89
CA TYR A 254 -21.58 -7.18 -13.06
C TYR A 254 -20.74 -6.40 -14.08
N LEU A 255 -20.10 -7.07 -15.04
CA LEU A 255 -19.43 -6.40 -16.18
C LEU A 255 -20.37 -5.46 -16.96
N GLY A 256 -21.68 -5.73 -16.96
CA GLY A 256 -22.69 -4.82 -17.53
C GLY A 256 -22.74 -3.46 -16.84
N VAL A 257 -22.57 -3.42 -15.51
CA VAL A 257 -22.54 -2.17 -14.72
C VAL A 257 -21.26 -1.39 -15.01
N VAL A 258 -20.12 -2.09 -15.07
CA VAL A 258 -18.82 -1.50 -15.46
C VAL A 258 -18.92 -0.81 -16.81
N LYS A 259 -19.43 -1.51 -17.83
CA LYS A 259 -19.61 -0.94 -19.18
C LYS A 259 -20.55 0.26 -19.18
N ARG A 260 -21.65 0.21 -18.43
CA ARG A 260 -22.62 1.30 -18.37
C ARG A 260 -22.00 2.56 -17.78
N LEU A 261 -21.37 2.46 -16.61
CA LEU A 261 -20.76 3.62 -15.94
C LEU A 261 -19.64 4.25 -16.75
N GLN A 262 -18.82 3.44 -17.44
CA GLN A 262 -17.80 3.96 -18.35
C GLN A 262 -18.43 4.67 -19.56
N LYS A 263 -19.49 4.10 -20.15
CA LYS A 263 -20.14 4.67 -21.32
C LYS A 263 -20.91 5.96 -21.00
N ASP A 264 -21.58 6.00 -19.86
CA ASP A 264 -22.50 7.08 -19.50
C ASP A 264 -21.78 8.29 -18.86
N TYR A 265 -20.50 8.14 -18.47
CA TYR A 265 -19.72 9.23 -17.91
C TYR A 265 -19.60 10.41 -18.89
N ASP A 266 -19.90 11.60 -18.38
CA ASP A 266 -19.64 12.88 -19.03
C ASP A 266 -19.33 13.96 -17.97
N ALA A 267 -19.11 15.19 -18.42
CA ALA A 267 -18.78 16.32 -17.55
C ALA A 267 -19.87 16.68 -16.51
N SER A 268 -21.09 16.14 -16.60
CA SER A 268 -22.13 16.33 -15.57
C SER A 268 -21.85 15.59 -14.27
N TYR A 269 -20.97 14.57 -14.30
CA TYR A 269 -20.55 13.81 -13.12
C TYR A 269 -19.56 14.61 -12.26
N ASP A 270 -18.73 15.45 -12.92
CA ASP A 270 -17.58 16.13 -12.34
C ASP A 270 -17.83 16.98 -11.08
N PRO A 271 -19.00 17.64 -10.90
CA PRO A 271 -19.31 18.35 -9.67
C PRO A 271 -19.56 17.45 -8.45
N PHE A 272 -19.79 16.15 -8.65
CA PHE A 272 -20.19 15.21 -7.59
C PHE A 272 -19.13 14.14 -7.38
N TYR A 273 -18.33 14.26 -6.32
CA TYR A 273 -17.28 13.30 -5.97
C TYR A 273 -17.77 11.85 -6.01
N GLY A 274 -18.93 11.56 -5.39
CA GLY A 274 -19.49 10.22 -5.37
C GLY A 274 -19.74 9.65 -6.78
N MET A 275 -20.24 10.48 -7.71
CA MET A 275 -20.47 10.04 -9.10
C MET A 275 -19.15 9.75 -9.82
N VAL A 276 -18.14 10.61 -9.65
CA VAL A 276 -16.80 10.40 -10.22
C VAL A 276 -16.14 9.16 -9.60
N ALA A 277 -16.28 8.97 -8.29
CA ALA A 277 -15.77 7.81 -7.57
C ALA A 277 -16.46 6.52 -8.05
N ALA A 278 -17.77 6.53 -8.30
CA ALA A 278 -18.48 5.37 -8.86
C ALA A 278 -17.91 4.92 -10.20
N VAL A 279 -17.60 5.86 -11.10
CA VAL A 279 -16.95 5.54 -12.38
C VAL A 279 -15.54 4.97 -12.14
N ASN A 280 -14.76 5.59 -11.25
CA ASN A 280 -13.40 5.12 -10.96
C ASN A 280 -13.38 3.73 -10.29
N ASN A 281 -14.34 3.43 -9.41
CA ASN A 281 -14.43 2.15 -8.71
C ASN A 281 -14.66 0.98 -9.68
N THR A 282 -15.15 1.24 -10.90
CA THR A 282 -15.23 0.20 -11.94
C THR A 282 -13.85 -0.36 -12.32
N TYR A 283 -12.79 0.44 -12.23
CA TYR A 283 -11.43 -0.03 -12.49
C TYR A 283 -10.95 -0.98 -11.39
N THR A 284 -11.37 -0.79 -10.14
CA THR A 284 -11.09 -1.74 -9.05
C THR A 284 -11.80 -3.07 -9.32
N VAL A 285 -13.06 -3.03 -9.79
CA VAL A 285 -13.80 -4.23 -10.20
C VAL A 285 -13.03 -5.00 -11.29
N LEU A 286 -12.46 -4.30 -12.28
CA LEU A 286 -11.66 -4.95 -13.32
C LEU A 286 -10.32 -5.49 -12.78
N PHE A 287 -9.59 -4.67 -12.02
CA PHE A 287 -8.30 -5.01 -11.42
C PHE A 287 -8.37 -6.28 -10.57
N ARG A 288 -9.35 -6.34 -9.66
CA ARG A 288 -9.55 -7.48 -8.75
C ARG A 288 -10.19 -8.68 -9.46
N GLY A 289 -11.00 -8.45 -10.50
CA GLY A 289 -11.57 -9.53 -11.30
C GLY A 289 -10.51 -10.49 -11.84
N HIS A 290 -9.31 -9.99 -12.16
CA HIS A 290 -8.16 -10.80 -12.57
C HIS A 290 -7.71 -11.88 -11.57
N GLN A 291 -8.15 -11.81 -10.31
CA GLN A 291 -7.89 -12.78 -9.25
C GLN A 291 -8.96 -13.89 -9.19
N LEU A 292 -10.09 -13.71 -9.88
CA LEU A 292 -11.19 -14.68 -9.94
C LEU A 292 -11.07 -15.57 -11.18
N PRO A 293 -11.28 -16.90 -11.04
CA PRO A 293 -11.07 -17.86 -12.13
C PRO A 293 -12.04 -17.66 -13.31
N GLU A 294 -13.27 -17.19 -13.07
CA GLU A 294 -14.29 -17.00 -14.10
C GLU A 294 -14.12 -15.71 -14.92
N PHE A 295 -13.35 -14.74 -14.43
CA PHE A 295 -13.39 -13.37 -14.94
C PHE A 295 -12.88 -13.25 -16.38
N ALA A 296 -11.75 -13.89 -16.70
CA ALA A 296 -11.19 -13.86 -18.06
C ALA A 296 -12.18 -14.44 -19.08
N GLN A 297 -12.87 -15.52 -18.70
CA GLN A 297 -13.88 -16.16 -19.55
C GLN A 297 -15.13 -15.30 -19.71
N ALA A 298 -15.54 -14.56 -18.67
CA ALA A 298 -16.64 -13.60 -18.76
C ALA A 298 -16.31 -12.44 -19.71
N VAL A 299 -15.12 -11.86 -19.62
CA VAL A 299 -14.65 -10.81 -20.55
C VAL A 299 -14.49 -11.35 -21.98
N LYS A 300 -14.04 -12.59 -22.14
CA LYS A 300 -13.99 -13.25 -23.46
C LYS A 300 -15.38 -13.43 -24.08
N ALA A 301 -16.39 -13.72 -23.26
CA ALA A 301 -17.77 -13.83 -23.71
C ALA A 301 -18.38 -12.46 -24.08
N ASP A 302 -17.87 -11.38 -23.49
CA ASP A 302 -18.32 -10.01 -23.70
C ASP A 302 -17.14 -9.05 -23.94
N PRO A 303 -16.49 -9.12 -25.11
CA PRO A 303 -15.29 -8.34 -25.41
C PRO A 303 -15.56 -6.82 -25.50
N ALA A 304 -16.83 -6.39 -25.46
CA ALA A 304 -17.19 -4.97 -25.41
C ALA A 304 -16.66 -4.26 -24.16
N VAL A 305 -16.31 -5.00 -23.10
CA VAL A 305 -15.60 -4.45 -21.93
C VAL A 305 -14.25 -3.86 -22.35
N LEU A 306 -13.52 -4.54 -23.23
CA LEU A 306 -12.19 -4.12 -23.69
C LEU A 306 -12.28 -2.88 -24.59
N THR A 307 -13.23 -2.86 -25.52
CA THR A 307 -13.44 -1.69 -26.38
C THR A 307 -13.98 -0.50 -25.59
N GLY A 308 -14.81 -0.75 -24.55
CA GLY A 308 -15.32 0.30 -23.66
C GLY A 308 -14.20 1.04 -22.92
N LEU A 309 -13.20 0.34 -22.40
CA LEU A 309 -12.02 0.96 -21.77
C LEU A 309 -11.23 1.81 -22.77
N ARG A 310 -11.02 1.30 -23.98
CA ARG A 310 -10.36 2.03 -25.05
C ARG A 310 -11.15 3.28 -25.46
N ASP A 311 -12.46 3.14 -25.63
CA ASP A 311 -13.34 4.25 -26.04
C ASP A 311 -13.41 5.33 -24.96
N PHE A 312 -13.46 4.93 -23.68
CA PHE A 312 -13.35 5.87 -22.55
C PHE A 312 -12.04 6.68 -22.64
N ALA A 313 -10.91 5.98 -22.80
CA ALA A 313 -9.61 6.64 -22.86
C ALA A 313 -9.49 7.62 -24.05
N VAL A 314 -10.11 7.29 -25.19
CA VAL A 314 -10.13 8.17 -26.37
C VAL A 314 -11.10 9.35 -26.19
N ALA A 315 -12.29 9.11 -25.65
CA ALA A 315 -13.33 10.13 -25.49
C ALA A 315 -12.97 11.16 -24.42
N HIS A 316 -12.25 10.73 -23.38
CA HIS A 316 -11.90 11.54 -22.22
C HIS A 316 -10.40 11.86 -22.16
N ASP A 317 -9.77 11.99 -23.32
CA ASP A 317 -8.39 12.49 -23.43
C ASP A 317 -8.26 13.88 -22.78
N ASP A 318 -9.32 14.69 -22.77
CA ASP A 318 -9.35 16.01 -22.16
C ASP A 318 -9.11 16.02 -20.63
N LEU A 319 -9.37 14.89 -19.95
CA LEU A 319 -9.07 14.76 -18.52
C LEU A 319 -7.58 14.61 -18.24
N LEU A 320 -6.77 14.17 -19.21
CA LEU A 320 -5.32 14.05 -19.04
C LEU A 320 -4.69 15.44 -18.87
N GLY A 321 -3.82 15.57 -17.86
CA GLY A 321 -3.26 16.84 -17.41
C GLY A 321 -4.13 17.64 -16.44
N THR A 322 -5.27 17.10 -16.02
CA THR A 322 -6.14 17.69 -15.00
C THR A 322 -6.09 16.88 -13.71
N GLY A 323 -6.73 17.36 -12.64
CA GLY A 323 -6.89 16.61 -11.39
C GLY A 323 -7.71 15.30 -11.54
N LYS A 324 -8.35 15.07 -12.69
CA LYS A 324 -9.10 13.84 -13.00
C LYS A 324 -8.38 12.91 -13.97
N SER A 325 -7.10 13.14 -14.26
CA SER A 325 -6.32 12.32 -15.19
C SER A 325 -6.35 10.82 -14.86
N TYR A 326 -6.52 10.48 -13.57
CA TYR A 326 -6.61 9.12 -13.08
C TYR A 326 -7.72 8.30 -13.77
N LEU A 327 -8.85 8.90 -14.15
CA LEU A 327 -9.94 8.19 -14.84
C LEU A 327 -9.47 7.62 -16.17
N THR A 328 -8.89 8.48 -17.01
CA THR A 328 -8.42 8.13 -18.36
C THR A 328 -7.18 7.23 -18.30
N SER A 329 -6.25 7.48 -17.37
CA SER A 329 -5.07 6.62 -17.20
C SER A 329 -5.43 5.23 -16.66
N ASN A 330 -6.38 5.13 -15.73
CA ASN A 330 -6.86 3.85 -15.21
C ASN A 330 -7.56 3.04 -16.31
N ALA A 331 -8.35 3.67 -17.19
CA ALA A 331 -8.93 2.99 -18.36
C ALA A 331 -7.86 2.31 -19.23
N GLY A 332 -6.80 3.05 -19.59
CA GLY A 332 -5.70 2.51 -20.37
C GLY A 332 -4.92 1.42 -19.64
N ARG A 333 -4.57 1.66 -18.37
CA ARG A 333 -3.84 0.69 -17.55
C ARG A 333 -4.61 -0.63 -17.40
N GLU A 334 -5.90 -0.57 -17.04
CA GLU A 334 -6.71 -1.77 -16.84
C GLU A 334 -7.03 -2.48 -18.17
N LEU A 335 -7.14 -1.75 -19.29
CA LEU A 335 -7.18 -2.38 -20.61
C LEU A 335 -5.92 -3.21 -20.87
N ALA A 336 -4.73 -2.63 -20.65
CA ALA A 336 -3.48 -3.32 -20.91
C ALA A 336 -3.21 -4.46 -19.92
N ARG A 337 -3.77 -4.43 -18.71
CA ARG A 337 -3.68 -5.54 -17.75
C ARG A 337 -4.28 -6.84 -18.27
N PHE A 338 -5.24 -6.79 -19.19
CA PHE A 338 -5.77 -7.99 -19.88
C PHE A 338 -4.75 -8.70 -20.77
N LEU A 339 -3.60 -8.10 -21.08
CA LEU A 339 -2.49 -8.80 -21.74
C LEU A 339 -2.01 -10.01 -20.94
N ARG A 340 -2.26 -10.09 -19.63
CA ARG A 340 -1.92 -11.27 -18.83
C ARG A 340 -2.65 -12.55 -19.26
N HIS A 341 -3.76 -12.42 -19.97
CA HIS A 341 -4.61 -13.54 -20.38
C HIS A 341 -4.34 -13.90 -21.85
N ALA A 342 -3.72 -15.05 -22.07
CA ALA A 342 -3.27 -15.49 -23.40
C ALA A 342 -4.40 -15.50 -24.43
N GLU A 343 -5.60 -15.91 -24.03
CA GLU A 343 -6.79 -16.00 -24.88
C GLU A 343 -7.43 -14.65 -25.24
N LEU A 344 -7.00 -13.55 -24.61
CA LEU A 344 -7.47 -12.19 -24.89
C LEU A 344 -6.40 -11.33 -25.59
N LYS A 345 -5.13 -11.76 -25.61
CA LYS A 345 -4.00 -10.99 -26.16
C LYS A 345 -4.25 -10.45 -27.57
N ASP A 346 -4.76 -11.28 -28.48
CA ASP A 346 -5.02 -10.88 -29.88
C ASP A 346 -6.05 -9.75 -30.01
N THR A 347 -6.99 -9.66 -29.07
CA THR A 347 -8.00 -8.59 -29.01
C THR A 347 -7.44 -7.35 -28.32
N VAL A 348 -6.68 -7.52 -27.24
CA VAL A 348 -6.18 -6.43 -26.39
C VAL A 348 -5.03 -5.67 -27.04
N LYS A 349 -4.06 -6.39 -27.61
CA LYS A 349 -2.85 -5.83 -28.22
C LYS A 349 -3.09 -4.67 -29.19
N PRO A 350 -3.98 -4.76 -30.20
CA PRO A 350 -4.23 -3.63 -31.10
C PRO A 350 -4.82 -2.41 -30.38
N LEU A 351 -5.66 -2.60 -29.35
CA LEU A 351 -6.25 -1.50 -28.58
C LEU A 351 -5.19 -0.79 -27.73
N VAL A 352 -4.30 -1.54 -27.09
CA VAL A 352 -3.17 -1.00 -26.33
C VAL A 352 -2.22 -0.21 -27.24
N LYS A 353 -1.90 -0.76 -28.43
CA LYS A 353 -1.07 -0.05 -29.43
C LYS A 353 -1.71 1.24 -29.90
N GLU A 354 -3.03 1.27 -30.09
CA GLU A 354 -3.74 2.51 -30.45
C GLU A 354 -3.57 3.58 -29.37
N LEU A 355 -3.78 3.25 -28.09
CA LEU A 355 -3.68 4.23 -27.00
C LEU A 355 -2.23 4.67 -26.76
N LEU A 356 -1.24 3.78 -26.89
CA LEU A 356 0.17 4.14 -26.86
C LEU A 356 0.52 5.11 -28.00
N GLY A 357 0.01 4.88 -29.21
CA GLY A 357 0.22 5.79 -30.35
C GLY A 357 -0.52 7.13 -30.27
N ARG A 358 -1.43 7.31 -29.29
CA ARG A 358 -2.17 8.55 -29.02
C ARG A 358 -1.61 9.33 -27.83
N SER A 359 -0.67 8.76 -27.10
CA SER A 359 -0.11 9.33 -25.88
C SER A 359 1.41 9.37 -25.97
N GLU A 360 2.02 10.20 -25.14
CA GLU A 360 3.47 10.42 -25.11
C GLU A 360 4.03 10.07 -23.74
N ILE A 361 5.29 9.65 -23.70
CA ILE A 361 6.02 9.29 -22.47
C ILE A 361 6.18 10.45 -21.49
N THR A 362 6.08 11.70 -21.97
CA THR A 362 6.13 12.92 -21.16
C THR A 362 4.94 13.83 -21.45
N GLY A 363 4.77 14.86 -20.60
CA GLY A 363 3.73 15.87 -20.78
C GLY A 363 2.34 15.37 -20.41
N ARG A 364 1.32 16.04 -20.98
CA ARG A 364 -0.09 15.93 -20.57
C ARG A 364 -0.61 14.50 -20.53
N THR A 365 -0.23 13.68 -21.51
CA THR A 365 -0.73 12.31 -21.71
C THR A 365 0.11 11.23 -21.03
N ALA A 366 1.20 11.60 -20.35
CA ALA A 366 2.12 10.64 -19.75
C ALA A 366 1.48 9.63 -18.79
N PRO A 367 0.50 10.00 -17.93
CA PRO A 367 -0.17 9.02 -17.07
C PRO A 367 -0.81 7.87 -17.85
N LEU A 368 -1.38 8.15 -19.04
CA LEU A 368 -1.93 7.13 -19.92
C LEU A 368 -0.82 6.28 -20.55
N TRP A 369 0.18 6.92 -21.17
CA TRP A 369 1.27 6.22 -21.86
C TRP A 369 2.03 5.29 -20.91
N VAL A 370 2.43 5.80 -19.75
CA VAL A 370 3.21 5.06 -18.75
C VAL A 370 2.40 3.92 -18.15
N GLY A 371 1.11 4.14 -17.87
CA GLY A 371 0.21 3.09 -17.38
C GLY A 371 0.04 1.93 -18.36
N LEU A 372 -0.08 2.24 -19.66
CA LEU A 372 -0.11 1.23 -20.72
C LEU A 372 1.23 0.51 -20.84
N ALA A 373 2.31 1.28 -20.96
CA ALA A 373 3.65 0.76 -21.22
C ALA A 373 4.11 -0.19 -20.10
N GLU A 374 3.84 0.14 -18.84
CA GLU A 374 4.16 -0.71 -17.71
C GLU A 374 3.45 -2.07 -17.77
N MET A 375 2.18 -2.11 -18.19
CA MET A 375 1.46 -3.37 -18.35
C MET A 375 1.97 -4.17 -19.56
N THR A 376 2.47 -3.51 -20.61
CA THR A 376 3.17 -4.22 -21.70
C THR A 376 4.48 -4.84 -21.24
N ASP A 377 5.28 -4.12 -20.43
CA ASP A 377 6.55 -4.63 -19.88
C ASP A 377 6.31 -5.78 -18.88
N GLU A 378 5.21 -5.75 -18.13
CA GLU A 378 4.85 -6.80 -17.17
C GLU A 378 4.28 -8.05 -17.86
N PHE A 379 3.34 -7.90 -18.81
CA PHE A 379 2.53 -9.03 -19.30
C PHE A 379 2.81 -9.44 -20.76
N ASP A 380 3.59 -8.66 -21.51
CA ASP A 380 3.95 -8.96 -22.89
C ASP A 380 5.39 -8.53 -23.24
N LYS A 381 6.31 -8.61 -22.26
CA LYS A 381 7.71 -8.15 -22.35
C LYS A 381 8.45 -8.67 -23.59
N ASP A 382 8.28 -9.95 -23.90
CA ASP A 382 8.94 -10.59 -25.06
C ASP A 382 8.54 -9.96 -26.41
N ASN A 383 7.41 -9.23 -26.44
CA ASN A 383 6.89 -8.52 -27.61
C ASN A 383 7.01 -6.99 -27.46
N CYS A 384 7.88 -6.48 -26.56
CA CYS A 384 8.02 -5.04 -26.29
C CYS A 384 8.24 -4.19 -27.56
N ALA A 385 8.89 -4.75 -28.59
CA ALA A 385 9.15 -4.07 -29.85
C ALA A 385 7.85 -3.71 -30.60
N ASP A 386 6.76 -4.46 -30.40
CA ASP A 386 5.47 -4.17 -31.03
C ASP A 386 4.77 -2.95 -30.43
N TYR A 387 5.17 -2.56 -29.21
CA TYR A 387 4.60 -1.45 -28.44
C TYR A 387 5.55 -0.25 -28.34
N ASP A 388 6.82 -0.41 -28.76
CA ASP A 388 7.90 0.55 -28.53
C ASP A 388 8.21 0.79 -27.03
N THR A 389 8.11 -0.29 -26.24
CA THR A 389 8.27 -0.26 -24.77
C THR A 389 9.45 -1.09 -24.26
N CYS A 390 10.37 -1.50 -25.14
CA CYS A 390 11.59 -2.19 -24.71
C CYS A 390 12.45 -1.29 -23.84
N ASP A 391 13.15 -1.88 -22.86
CA ASP A 391 13.97 -1.18 -21.86
C ASP A 391 13.20 -0.05 -21.15
N LEU A 392 11.92 -0.31 -20.84
CA LEU A 392 10.96 0.69 -20.36
C LEU A 392 11.51 1.55 -19.24
N GLN A 393 12.07 0.94 -18.20
CA GLN A 393 12.58 1.65 -17.02
C GLN A 393 13.64 2.69 -17.40
N LYS A 394 14.60 2.29 -18.24
CA LYS A 394 15.65 3.18 -18.75
C LYS A 394 15.06 4.27 -19.64
N ARG A 395 14.16 3.92 -20.55
CA ARG A 395 13.53 4.87 -21.47
C ARG A 395 12.73 5.94 -20.74
N VAL A 396 11.96 5.56 -19.73
CA VAL A 396 11.21 6.50 -18.88
C VAL A 396 12.19 7.36 -18.08
N ARG A 397 13.21 6.75 -17.44
CA ARG A 397 14.23 7.48 -16.67
C ARG A 397 14.88 8.57 -17.52
N ASP A 398 15.38 8.21 -18.70
CA ASP A 398 16.10 9.12 -19.59
C ASP A 398 15.19 10.22 -20.17
N ALA A 399 13.89 9.92 -20.36
CA ALA A 399 12.93 10.87 -20.90
C ALA A 399 12.52 11.93 -19.87
N VAL A 400 12.46 11.57 -18.58
CA VAL A 400 11.93 12.47 -17.54
C VAL A 400 13.02 13.04 -16.65
N LEU A 401 14.05 12.28 -16.26
CA LEU A 401 15.11 12.75 -15.37
C LEU A 401 16.30 13.29 -16.17
N THR A 402 16.14 14.50 -16.72
CA THR A 402 17.08 15.08 -17.68
C THR A 402 18.15 15.97 -17.04
N VAL A 403 18.01 16.33 -15.77
CA VAL A 403 18.97 17.14 -15.03
C VAL A 403 19.87 16.22 -14.21
N GLU A 404 21.19 16.27 -14.44
CA GLU A 404 22.18 15.62 -13.60
C GLU A 404 23.15 16.66 -13.02
N HIS A 405 23.35 16.63 -11.70
CA HIS A 405 24.19 17.60 -11.00
C HIS A 405 24.97 16.92 -9.87
N SER A 406 26.30 17.08 -9.84
CA SER A 406 27.11 16.54 -8.74
C SER A 406 27.23 17.57 -7.61
N CYS A 407 26.93 17.16 -6.37
CA CYS A 407 27.17 17.95 -5.17
C CYS A 407 28.58 17.72 -4.58
N GLY A 408 29.44 16.97 -5.28
CA GLY A 408 30.72 16.50 -4.76
C GLY A 408 30.77 14.97 -4.68
N PRO A 409 31.66 14.39 -3.85
CA PRO A 409 31.90 12.95 -3.83
C PRO A 409 30.79 12.14 -3.15
N SER A 410 30.00 12.75 -2.25
CA SER A 410 29.04 12.05 -1.39
C SER A 410 27.59 12.11 -1.86
N ALA A 411 27.26 12.95 -2.84
CA ALA A 411 25.89 13.10 -3.35
C ALA A 411 25.85 13.61 -4.81
N LYS A 412 24.85 13.14 -5.55
CA LYS A 412 24.45 13.66 -6.86
C LYS A 412 22.94 13.84 -6.91
N ILE A 413 22.48 14.81 -7.68
CA ILE A 413 21.07 15.08 -7.95
C ILE A 413 20.76 14.62 -9.38
N VAL A 414 19.65 13.90 -9.54
CA VAL A 414 19.09 13.48 -10.81
C VAL A 414 17.62 13.92 -10.83
N ALA A 415 17.29 15.00 -11.53
CA ALA A 415 15.99 15.64 -11.43
C ALA A 415 15.27 15.75 -12.78
N GLN A 416 13.95 15.89 -12.73
CA GLN A 416 13.15 16.18 -13.91
C GLN A 416 13.33 17.64 -14.34
N GLU A 417 13.28 18.56 -13.38
CA GLU A 417 13.60 19.97 -13.51
C GLU A 417 14.10 20.45 -12.15
N LEU A 418 15.11 21.32 -12.14
CA LEU A 418 15.50 22.14 -10.99
C LEU A 418 16.30 23.33 -11.54
N THR A 419 16.06 24.52 -11.01
CA THR A 419 16.89 25.69 -11.34
C THR A 419 18.29 25.55 -10.74
N ALA A 420 19.26 26.30 -11.27
CA ALA A 420 20.63 26.31 -10.74
C ALA A 420 20.67 26.70 -9.25
N SER A 421 19.80 27.60 -8.79
CA SER A 421 19.68 27.97 -7.38
C SER A 421 19.14 26.83 -6.51
N GLU A 422 18.15 26.09 -7.00
CA GLU A 422 17.55 24.96 -6.25
C GLU A 422 18.50 23.76 -6.18
N LEU A 423 19.25 23.50 -7.25
CA LEU A 423 20.36 22.53 -7.24
C LEU A 423 21.41 22.90 -6.20
N SER A 424 21.87 24.15 -6.20
CA SER A 424 22.86 24.64 -5.23
C SER A 424 22.31 24.57 -3.80
N ALA A 425 21.06 24.97 -3.57
CA ALA A 425 20.44 24.93 -2.25
C ALA A 425 20.27 23.49 -1.73
N THR A 426 19.90 22.56 -2.61
CA THR A 426 19.79 21.14 -2.28
C THR A 426 21.16 20.56 -1.90
N CYS A 427 22.19 20.79 -2.71
CA CYS A 427 23.56 20.36 -2.40
C CYS A 427 24.05 20.94 -1.06
N ASP A 428 23.90 22.25 -0.88
CA ASP A 428 24.26 22.93 0.37
C ASP A 428 23.54 22.31 1.58
N SER A 429 22.26 21.96 1.42
CA SER A 429 21.46 21.39 2.50
C SER A 429 22.00 20.04 2.96
N VAL A 430 22.23 19.10 2.03
CA VAL A 430 22.71 17.75 2.39
C VAL A 430 24.16 17.77 2.87
N LEU A 431 25.03 18.55 2.24
CA LEU A 431 26.45 18.64 2.64
C LEU A 431 26.63 19.28 4.03
N LYS A 432 25.75 20.22 4.43
CA LYS A 432 25.80 20.82 5.77
C LYS A 432 25.12 19.96 6.83
N GLN A 433 24.24 19.03 6.44
CA GLN A 433 23.66 18.05 7.36
C GLN A 433 24.66 16.95 7.76
N ASP A 434 25.51 16.52 6.82
CA ASP A 434 26.54 15.49 7.01
C ASP A 434 27.37 15.66 8.32
N PRO A 435 28.01 16.83 8.60
CA PRO A 435 28.74 17.01 9.86
C PRO A 435 27.84 17.05 11.10
N VAL A 436 26.57 17.45 10.98
CA VAL A 436 25.61 17.43 12.10
C VAL A 436 25.23 16.00 12.45
N PHE A 437 24.98 15.16 11.45
CA PHE A 437 24.76 13.73 11.64
C PHE A 437 25.95 13.09 12.36
N HIS A 438 27.17 13.27 11.85
CA HIS A 438 28.37 12.66 12.44
C HIS A 438 28.60 13.12 13.90
N ALA A 439 28.30 14.38 14.21
CA ALA A 439 28.39 14.89 15.59
C ALA A 439 27.36 14.24 16.54
N ILE A 440 26.17 13.91 16.04
CA ILE A 440 25.10 13.25 16.81
C ILE A 440 25.40 11.75 16.93
N ALA A 441 25.68 11.07 15.81
CA ALA A 441 25.91 9.63 15.72
C ALA A 441 27.22 9.21 16.39
N LYS A 442 28.26 10.07 16.37
CA LYS A 442 29.61 9.77 16.87
C LYS A 442 30.14 8.46 16.28
N ASP A 443 29.98 8.29 14.96
CA ASP A 443 30.51 7.16 14.22
C ASP A 443 32.01 7.28 14.00
N ASN A 444 32.62 6.19 13.52
CA ASN A 444 34.04 6.11 13.20
C ASN A 444 34.26 5.88 11.70
N GLY A 445 33.33 6.33 10.86
CA GLY A 445 33.25 6.00 9.43
C GLY A 445 32.27 4.87 9.13
N PRO A 446 32.17 4.45 7.85
CA PRO A 446 31.16 3.50 7.40
C PRO A 446 31.21 2.19 8.17
N VAL A 447 30.04 1.56 8.34
CA VAL A 447 29.95 0.20 8.89
C VAL A 447 30.70 -0.78 8.01
N LYS A 448 31.06 -1.93 8.60
CA LYS A 448 31.79 -2.96 7.87
C LYS A 448 30.99 -3.40 6.64
N ASP A 449 31.70 -3.68 5.54
CA ASP A 449 31.16 -4.16 4.26
C ASP A 449 30.22 -3.19 3.53
N ASP A 450 29.97 -1.97 4.02
CA ASP A 450 29.31 -0.94 3.21
C ASP A 450 30.29 -0.35 2.16
N ASN A 451 30.00 -0.62 0.89
CA ASN A 451 30.76 -0.18 -0.27
C ASN A 451 30.16 1.06 -0.94
N ASN A 452 29.12 1.67 -0.37
CA ASN A 452 28.54 2.89 -0.90
C ASN A 452 29.58 4.02 -0.86
N THR A 453 29.40 5.05 -1.66
CA THR A 453 30.26 6.24 -1.64
C THR A 453 29.50 7.53 -1.89
N SER A 454 28.37 7.43 -2.61
CA SER A 454 27.50 8.56 -2.92
C SER A 454 26.04 8.13 -2.95
N ILE A 455 25.15 9.06 -2.59
CA ILE A 455 23.71 8.93 -2.81
C ILE A 455 23.27 9.61 -4.10
N GLU A 456 22.28 9.01 -4.80
CA GLU A 456 21.53 9.65 -5.87
C GLU A 456 20.23 10.23 -5.31
N ILE A 457 20.12 11.55 -5.30
CA ILE A 457 18.90 12.28 -4.91
C ILE A 457 18.07 12.48 -6.19
N VAL A 458 16.96 11.77 -6.30
CA VAL A 458 16.04 11.85 -7.42
C VAL A 458 14.87 12.76 -7.08
N ALA A 459 14.66 13.79 -7.90
CA ALA A 459 13.58 14.77 -7.71
C ALA A 459 12.69 14.89 -8.95
N PHE A 460 11.42 14.49 -8.81
CA PHE A 460 10.37 14.74 -9.81
C PHE A 460 9.73 16.12 -9.58
N ASN A 461 9.19 16.73 -10.64
CA ASN A 461 8.63 18.09 -10.58
C ASN A 461 7.41 18.22 -9.65
N SER A 462 6.68 17.13 -9.43
CA SER A 462 5.44 17.14 -8.65
C SER A 462 5.09 15.76 -8.10
N SER A 463 4.17 15.73 -7.13
CA SER A 463 3.57 14.47 -6.65
C SER A 463 2.90 13.68 -7.80
N THR A 464 2.36 14.37 -8.80
CA THR A 464 1.76 13.72 -9.99
C THR A 464 2.82 13.04 -10.85
N ASP A 465 3.94 13.70 -11.11
CA ASP A 465 5.05 13.11 -11.86
C ASP A 465 5.67 11.94 -11.10
N TYR A 466 5.87 12.08 -9.78
CA TYR A 466 6.32 10.98 -8.93
C TYR A 466 5.42 9.76 -9.02
N LYS A 467 4.10 9.95 -8.88
CA LYS A 467 3.11 8.86 -9.01
C LYS A 467 3.08 8.25 -10.41
N THR A 468 3.37 9.04 -11.44
CA THR A 468 3.41 8.58 -12.83
C THR A 468 4.65 7.74 -13.11
N TYR A 469 5.84 8.21 -12.75
CA TYR A 469 7.10 7.65 -13.23
C TYR A 469 7.87 6.82 -12.21
N ALA A 470 7.86 7.18 -10.93
CA ALA A 470 8.81 6.63 -9.95
C ALA A 470 8.62 5.12 -9.73
N GLY A 471 7.36 4.66 -9.69
CA GLY A 471 7.06 3.23 -9.58
C GLY A 471 7.53 2.41 -10.79
N VAL A 472 7.54 3.01 -11.98
CA VAL A 472 8.04 2.36 -13.21
C VAL A 472 9.56 2.33 -13.20
N VAL A 473 10.20 3.46 -12.92
CA VAL A 473 11.66 3.62 -13.01
C VAL A 473 12.38 2.86 -11.90
N PHE A 474 11.86 2.90 -10.68
CA PHE A 474 12.55 2.41 -9.48
C PHE A 474 11.86 1.23 -8.80
N GLY A 475 10.68 0.82 -9.25
CA GLY A 475 9.96 -0.32 -8.66
C GLY A 475 9.42 -0.05 -7.25
N ILE A 476 9.13 1.21 -6.91
CA ILE A 476 8.66 1.63 -5.59
C ILE A 476 7.15 1.85 -5.55
N ASP A 477 6.56 1.73 -4.35
CA ASP A 477 5.23 2.29 -4.11
C ASP A 477 5.33 3.82 -4.09
N THR A 478 4.34 4.51 -4.66
CA THR A 478 4.34 5.98 -4.80
C THR A 478 3.28 6.65 -3.91
N ASN A 479 2.66 5.91 -3.01
CA ASN A 479 1.78 6.46 -1.98
C ASN A 479 2.59 6.92 -0.75
N ASN A 480 3.59 7.75 -1.01
CA ASN A 480 4.47 8.31 -0.01
C ASN A 480 5.05 9.66 -0.49
N GLY A 481 5.66 10.39 0.43
CA GLY A 481 6.32 11.66 0.14
C GLY A 481 7.70 11.51 -0.52
N GLY A 482 8.24 10.30 -0.50
CA GLY A 482 9.56 9.95 -0.97
C GLY A 482 9.99 8.63 -0.33
N MET A 483 11.08 8.05 -0.84
CA MET A 483 11.63 6.80 -0.34
C MET A 483 13.14 6.76 -0.48
N TYR A 484 13.81 6.38 0.61
CA TYR A 484 15.18 5.87 0.56
C TYR A 484 15.22 4.39 0.13
N LEU A 485 15.93 4.13 -0.96
CA LEU A 485 16.31 2.80 -1.44
C LEU A 485 17.80 2.58 -1.20
N GLU A 486 18.12 1.80 -0.18
CA GLU A 486 19.51 1.45 0.15
C GLU A 486 20.16 0.53 -0.89
N GLY A 487 19.41 -0.47 -1.37
CA GLY A 487 19.95 -1.56 -2.19
C GLY A 487 20.74 -2.57 -1.35
N ASP A 488 21.76 -3.18 -1.96
CA ASP A 488 22.69 -4.08 -1.25
C ASP A 488 23.98 -3.30 -0.99
N PRO A 489 24.20 -2.79 0.23
CA PRO A 489 25.39 -1.98 0.54
C PRO A 489 26.70 -2.76 0.37
N ALA A 490 26.67 -4.10 0.41
CA ALA A 490 27.85 -4.93 0.20
C ALA A 490 28.19 -5.16 -1.28
N ALA A 491 27.24 -4.96 -2.20
CA ALA A 491 27.47 -5.14 -3.62
C ALA A 491 28.36 -4.03 -4.21
N GLU A 492 29.38 -4.43 -4.99
CA GLU A 492 30.14 -3.48 -5.80
C GLU A 492 29.21 -2.78 -6.81
N GLY A 493 29.25 -1.45 -6.85
CA GLY A 493 28.41 -0.66 -7.75
C GLY A 493 26.99 -0.43 -7.25
N ASN A 494 26.68 -0.78 -5.99
CA ASN A 494 25.42 -0.36 -5.37
C ASN A 494 25.27 1.18 -5.43
N GLN A 495 24.06 1.64 -5.70
CA GLN A 495 23.73 3.06 -5.77
C GLN A 495 22.54 3.31 -4.85
N PRO A 496 22.77 3.79 -3.61
CA PRO A 496 21.67 4.20 -2.75
C PRO A 496 20.98 5.41 -3.37
N ARG A 497 19.65 5.46 -3.25
CA ARG A 497 18.82 6.50 -3.84
C ARG A 497 17.84 7.06 -2.82
N PHE A 498 17.69 8.37 -2.79
CA PHE A 498 16.53 9.00 -2.20
C PHE A 498 15.66 9.51 -3.33
N ILE A 499 14.42 9.03 -3.44
CA ILE A 499 13.53 9.31 -4.57
C ILE A 499 12.30 10.06 -4.05
N ALA A 500 12.09 11.29 -4.51
CA ALA A 500 10.99 12.14 -4.07
C ALA A 500 10.57 13.15 -5.15
N TYR A 501 9.78 14.14 -4.75
CA TYR A 501 9.31 15.21 -5.60
C TYR A 501 9.41 16.58 -4.94
N GLU A 502 9.33 17.61 -5.77
CA GLU A 502 9.20 18.99 -5.33
C GLU A 502 7.81 19.24 -4.73
N GLN A 503 7.79 19.85 -3.55
CA GLN A 503 6.55 20.15 -2.84
C GLN A 503 6.74 21.47 -2.12
N PRO A 504 6.46 22.63 -2.74
CA PRO A 504 6.71 23.93 -2.12
C PRO A 504 6.18 24.04 -0.69
N ALA A 505 6.91 24.73 0.17
CA ALA A 505 6.46 25.06 1.52
C ALA A 505 5.21 25.97 1.47
N GLU A 506 4.52 26.16 2.59
CA GLU A 506 3.29 26.97 2.64
C GLU A 506 3.50 28.42 2.20
N ASP A 507 4.71 28.95 2.38
CA ASP A 507 5.13 30.28 1.94
C ASP A 507 5.60 30.33 0.47
N GLY A 508 5.53 29.20 -0.24
CA GLY A 508 5.97 29.04 -1.63
C GLY A 508 7.46 28.78 -1.81
N ALA A 509 8.24 28.62 -0.73
CA ALA A 509 9.65 28.30 -0.83
C ALA A 509 9.88 26.90 -1.43
N PHE A 510 10.89 26.78 -2.28
CA PHE A 510 11.32 25.50 -2.84
C PHE A 510 11.72 24.50 -1.75
N GLN A 511 11.26 23.25 -1.88
CA GLN A 511 11.76 22.13 -1.12
C GLN A 511 11.54 20.82 -1.89
N ILE A 512 12.52 19.91 -1.81
CA ILE A 512 12.31 18.50 -2.09
C ILE A 512 11.69 17.89 -0.83
N TRP A 513 10.55 17.22 -0.98
CA TRP A 513 9.80 16.70 0.16
C TRP A 513 10.63 15.75 1.01
N ASN A 514 10.63 15.93 2.34
CA ASN A 514 11.36 15.10 3.30
C ASN A 514 12.89 14.95 3.09
N LEU A 515 13.52 15.82 2.28
CA LEU A 515 14.94 15.71 1.92
C LEU A 515 15.88 15.38 3.09
N ASN A 516 15.82 16.15 4.17
CA ASN A 516 16.76 15.96 5.30
C ASN A 516 16.42 14.74 6.16
N HIS A 517 15.16 14.31 6.19
CA HIS A 517 14.76 13.07 6.87
C HIS A 517 15.34 11.87 6.12
N GLU A 518 15.09 11.79 4.82
CA GLU A 518 15.52 10.67 3.97
C GLU A 518 17.03 10.62 3.77
N TYR A 519 17.68 11.79 3.69
CA TYR A 519 19.14 11.84 3.72
C TYR A 519 19.71 11.30 5.04
N THR A 520 18.98 11.41 6.15
CA THR A 520 19.41 10.76 7.41
C THR A 520 19.35 9.25 7.32
N HIS A 521 18.35 8.64 6.66
CA HIS A 521 18.33 7.17 6.49
C HIS A 521 19.56 6.67 5.73
N TYR A 522 20.01 7.40 4.70
CA TYR A 522 21.25 7.09 4.02
C TYR A 522 22.46 7.11 4.95
N LEU A 523 22.57 8.16 5.77
CA LEU A 523 23.67 8.26 6.73
C LEU A 523 23.56 7.20 7.84
N ASP A 524 22.36 6.90 8.32
CA ASP A 524 22.12 5.91 9.37
C ASP A 524 22.42 4.48 8.89
N GLY A 525 21.98 4.11 7.69
CA GLY A 525 22.36 2.85 7.03
C GLY A 525 23.88 2.74 6.88
N ARG A 526 24.51 3.78 6.33
CA ARG A 526 25.96 3.77 6.08
C ARG A 526 26.83 3.74 7.34
N PHE A 527 26.43 4.43 8.41
CA PHE A 527 27.32 4.73 9.54
C PHE A 527 26.89 4.11 10.87
N ASN A 528 25.65 3.62 10.98
CA ASN A 528 25.10 3.04 12.21
C ASN A 528 24.54 1.63 12.03
N MET A 529 23.86 1.31 10.93
CA MET A 529 23.15 0.04 10.76
C MET A 529 23.88 -0.90 9.81
N TYR A 530 24.48 -1.98 10.32
CA TYR A 530 25.22 -2.93 9.49
C TYR A 530 24.30 -3.81 8.61
N GLY A 531 24.62 -3.89 7.32
CA GLY A 531 23.88 -4.70 6.34
C GLY A 531 22.80 -3.88 5.65
N ASP A 532 21.95 -4.55 4.88
CA ASP A 532 20.81 -3.89 4.23
C ASP A 532 19.66 -3.64 5.23
N PHE A 533 18.67 -2.88 4.78
CA PHE A 533 17.44 -2.63 5.55
C PHE A 533 16.81 -3.92 6.11
N ALA A 534 16.82 -5.03 5.36
CA ALA A 534 16.24 -6.29 5.83
C ALA A 534 17.01 -6.87 7.03
N ALA A 535 18.34 -6.74 7.08
CA ALA A 535 19.14 -7.11 8.24
C ALA A 535 18.73 -6.28 9.48
N GLY A 536 18.52 -4.97 9.29
CA GLY A 536 18.06 -4.04 10.32
C GLY A 536 16.66 -4.31 10.88
N GLN A 537 15.82 -5.02 10.14
CA GLN A 537 14.43 -5.31 10.50
C GLN A 537 14.26 -6.69 11.19
N THR A 538 15.34 -7.40 11.50
CA THR A 538 15.28 -8.72 12.18
C THR A 538 14.78 -8.64 13.62
N THR A 539 14.90 -7.46 14.24
CA THR A 539 14.30 -7.13 15.54
C THR A 539 13.58 -5.78 15.44
N PRO A 540 12.71 -5.41 16.41
CA PRO A 540 12.12 -4.08 16.45
C PRO A 540 13.17 -2.95 16.53
N THR A 541 13.33 -2.22 15.42
CA THR A 541 14.27 -1.09 15.27
C THR A 541 13.60 0.20 14.80
N VAL A 542 12.30 0.17 14.48
CA VAL A 542 11.58 1.29 13.84
C VAL A 542 11.59 2.57 14.67
N MET A 543 11.50 2.46 16.00
CA MET A 543 11.64 3.62 16.90
C MET A 543 12.97 4.36 16.65
N TRP A 544 14.06 3.62 16.46
CA TRP A 544 15.35 4.20 16.14
C TRP A 544 15.37 4.73 14.71
N ILE A 545 15.08 3.90 13.71
CA ILE A 545 15.20 4.26 12.28
C ILE A 545 14.46 5.56 11.97
N GLU A 546 13.19 5.64 12.34
CA GLU A 546 12.33 6.78 12.02
C GLU A 546 12.51 7.93 13.02
N GLY A 547 12.64 7.61 14.30
CA GLY A 547 12.86 8.61 15.33
C GLY A 547 14.19 9.35 15.20
N PHE A 548 15.24 8.65 14.74
CA PHE A 548 16.56 9.24 14.53
C PHE A 548 16.59 10.10 13.27
N ALA A 549 15.95 9.66 12.18
CA ALA A 549 15.77 10.47 10.99
C ALA A 549 15.03 11.78 11.28
N GLU A 550 13.92 11.71 12.04
CA GLU A 550 13.22 12.90 12.51
C GLU A 550 14.11 13.76 13.40
N TYR A 551 14.81 13.16 14.37
CA TYR A 551 15.64 13.91 15.29
C TYR A 551 16.76 14.69 14.59
N VAL A 552 17.51 14.06 13.68
CA VAL A 552 18.57 14.71 12.92
C VAL A 552 17.99 15.77 11.97
N SER A 553 16.91 15.47 11.26
CA SER A 553 16.26 16.40 10.32
C SER A 553 15.82 17.69 11.01
N TYR A 554 15.03 17.59 12.09
CA TYR A 554 14.56 18.76 12.85
C TYR A 554 15.70 19.51 13.53
N SER A 555 16.69 18.80 14.08
CA SER A 555 17.91 19.40 14.66
C SER A 555 18.70 20.20 13.63
N TYR A 556 18.97 19.62 12.46
CA TYR A 556 19.72 20.26 11.40
C TYR A 556 18.98 21.49 10.83
N ARG A 557 17.66 21.37 10.60
CA ARG A 557 16.84 22.45 10.07
C ARG A 557 16.62 23.56 11.11
N GLY A 558 16.76 23.27 12.40
CA GLY A 558 16.53 24.21 13.49
C GLY A 558 15.04 24.56 13.63
N ILE A 559 14.17 23.59 13.34
CA ILE A 559 12.71 23.73 13.39
C ILE A 559 12.19 22.96 14.59
N THR A 560 11.20 23.52 15.30
CA THR A 560 10.51 22.81 16.37
C THR A 560 9.54 21.78 15.80
N TYR A 561 9.52 20.57 16.35
CA TYR A 561 8.56 19.54 15.97
C TYR A 561 7.29 19.68 16.81
N ASP A 562 6.48 20.71 16.56
CA ASP A 562 5.33 21.09 17.40
C ASP A 562 4.35 19.94 17.63
N ARG A 563 4.08 19.13 16.60
CA ARG A 563 3.20 17.95 16.71
C ARG A 563 3.74 16.89 17.66
N ALA A 564 5.04 16.63 17.63
CA ALA A 564 5.63 15.69 18.59
C ALA A 564 5.54 16.24 20.02
N ILE A 565 5.66 17.56 20.19
CA ILE A 565 5.47 18.21 21.50
C ILE A 565 4.01 18.10 21.96
N GLU A 566 3.03 18.26 21.07
CA GLU A 566 1.61 18.02 21.37
C GLU A 566 1.36 16.56 21.78
N GLU A 567 1.94 15.58 21.07
CA GLU A 567 1.86 14.17 21.45
C GLU A 567 2.50 13.89 22.82
N ALA A 568 3.62 14.54 23.14
CA ALA A 568 4.28 14.40 24.44
C ALA A 568 3.33 14.76 25.59
N GLY A 569 2.52 15.81 25.42
CA GLY A 569 1.52 16.23 26.41
C GLY A 569 0.40 15.21 26.67
N LYS A 570 0.18 14.26 25.75
CA LYS A 570 -0.80 13.17 25.92
C LYS A 570 -0.27 12.02 26.77
N ASN A 571 1.06 11.88 26.90
CA ASN A 571 1.72 10.82 27.67
C ASN A 571 1.20 9.40 27.33
N THR A 572 0.93 9.15 26.04
CA THR A 572 0.21 7.95 25.57
C THR A 572 1.05 6.67 25.68
N TYR A 573 2.34 6.73 25.38
CA TYR A 573 3.22 5.56 25.38
C TYR A 573 4.35 5.68 26.39
N LYS A 574 4.62 4.56 27.07
CA LYS A 574 5.86 4.36 27.84
C LYS A 574 7.04 4.11 26.88
N LEU A 575 8.25 4.48 27.29
CA LEU A 575 9.45 4.26 26.47
C LEU A 575 9.65 2.78 26.12
N SER A 576 9.42 1.89 27.08
CA SER A 576 9.49 0.44 26.89
C SER A 576 8.55 -0.09 25.80
N GLN A 577 7.39 0.55 25.60
CA GLN A 577 6.48 0.20 24.50
C GLN A 577 7.04 0.64 23.16
N LEU A 578 7.74 1.78 23.10
CA LEU A 578 8.35 2.29 21.87
C LEU A 578 9.47 1.37 21.35
N PHE A 579 10.19 0.68 22.24
CA PHE A 579 11.20 -0.31 21.86
C PHE A 579 10.63 -1.51 21.09
N GLN A 580 9.33 -1.75 21.16
CA GLN A 580 8.65 -2.84 20.44
C GLN A 580 7.93 -2.34 19.18
N THR A 581 8.21 -1.12 18.75
CA THR A 581 7.60 -0.54 17.54
C THR A 581 8.13 -1.28 16.32
N THR A 582 7.20 -1.89 15.60
CA THR A 582 7.39 -2.36 14.22
C THR A 582 6.40 -1.61 13.36
N TYR A 583 6.62 -1.62 12.05
CA TYR A 583 5.64 -1.00 11.18
C TYR A 583 4.32 -1.75 11.08
N ASP A 584 4.31 -3.05 11.42
CA ASP A 584 3.08 -3.86 11.43
C ASP A 584 2.19 -3.58 12.64
N ASN A 585 2.74 -3.03 13.73
CA ASN A 585 2.05 -2.90 15.02
C ASN A 585 1.84 -1.45 15.49
N ALA A 586 2.14 -0.48 14.63
CA ALA A 586 2.14 0.94 14.99
C ALA A 586 1.49 1.78 13.89
N ASP A 587 0.84 2.86 14.31
CA ASP A 587 0.38 3.89 13.39
C ASP A 587 1.50 4.90 13.10
N THR A 588 1.25 5.79 12.15
CA THR A 588 2.16 6.88 11.78
C THR A 588 2.57 7.71 12.99
N THR A 589 1.65 7.98 13.92
CA THR A 589 1.93 8.80 15.11
C THR A 589 2.98 8.16 16.02
N ARG A 590 2.83 6.86 16.28
CA ARG A 590 3.76 6.09 17.10
C ARG A 590 5.12 5.91 16.42
N ILE A 591 5.14 5.73 15.10
CA ILE A 591 6.37 5.56 14.31
C ILE A 591 7.21 6.85 14.36
N TYR A 592 6.62 8.00 14.03
CA TYR A 592 7.38 9.23 13.79
C TYR A 592 7.47 10.14 15.00
N GLN A 593 6.34 10.61 15.52
CA GLN A 593 6.34 11.58 16.62
C GLN A 593 6.83 10.93 17.91
N TRP A 594 6.33 9.74 18.24
CA TRP A 594 6.81 9.03 19.42
C TRP A 594 8.20 8.41 19.23
N GLY A 595 8.56 7.98 18.01
CA GLY A 595 9.94 7.63 17.66
C GLY A 595 10.90 8.78 17.95
N TYR A 596 10.59 9.98 17.43
CA TYR A 596 11.35 11.20 17.68
C TYR A 596 11.51 11.51 19.17
N LEU A 597 10.42 11.46 19.94
CA LEU A 597 10.44 11.72 21.38
C LEU A 597 11.32 10.70 22.12
N GLY A 598 11.19 9.41 21.79
CA GLY A 598 11.99 8.34 22.38
C GLY A 598 13.48 8.49 22.09
N VAL A 599 13.85 8.71 20.82
CA VAL A 599 15.24 8.92 20.40
C VAL A 599 15.83 10.18 21.01
N ARG A 600 15.08 11.30 20.98
CA ARG A 600 15.51 12.57 21.57
C ARG A 600 15.80 12.43 23.06
N TYR A 601 14.89 11.79 23.80
CA TYR A 601 15.08 11.53 25.23
C TYR A 601 16.32 10.66 25.49
N LEU A 602 16.50 9.56 24.74
CA LEU A 602 17.66 8.68 24.91
C LEU A 602 18.99 9.40 24.63
N LEU A 603 19.04 10.20 23.57
CA LEU A 603 20.25 10.97 23.21
C LEU A 603 20.61 12.04 24.25
N GLN A 604 19.60 12.69 24.85
CA GLN A 604 19.80 13.75 25.85
C GLN A 604 20.11 13.18 27.25
N SER A 605 19.32 12.22 27.69
CA SER A 605 19.33 11.73 29.08
C SER A 605 20.22 10.52 29.27
N HIS A 606 20.36 9.66 28.25
CA HIS A 606 21.04 8.36 28.35
C HIS A 606 22.07 8.11 27.21
N PRO A 607 22.98 9.06 26.90
CA PRO A 607 23.87 8.96 25.73
C PRO A 607 24.86 7.78 25.77
N GLN A 608 25.16 7.23 26.94
CA GLN A 608 26.03 6.05 27.07
C GLN A 608 25.32 4.76 26.64
N ASP A 609 24.02 4.65 26.92
CA ASP A 609 23.20 3.53 26.47
C ASP A 609 23.01 3.61 24.95
N VAL A 610 22.84 4.81 24.40
CA VAL A 610 22.83 5.02 22.93
C VAL A 610 24.15 4.64 22.29
N ALA A 611 25.29 5.00 22.89
CA ALA A 611 26.60 4.59 22.37
C ALA A 611 26.76 3.06 22.35
N THR A 612 26.22 2.37 23.35
CA THR A 612 26.21 0.89 23.40
C THR A 612 25.27 0.31 22.33
N LEU A 613 24.06 0.88 22.19
CA LEU A 613 23.09 0.49 21.17
C LEU A 613 23.67 0.61 19.76
N LEU A 614 24.25 1.77 19.43
CA LEU A 614 24.91 2.00 18.15
C LEU A 614 26.12 1.08 17.94
N GLY A 615 26.84 0.73 19.01
CA GLY A 615 27.90 -0.28 18.96
C GLY A 615 27.40 -1.63 18.45
N HIS A 616 26.24 -2.10 18.96
CA HIS A 616 25.62 -3.33 18.50
C HIS A 616 25.09 -3.22 17.07
N TYR A 617 24.39 -2.13 16.71
CA TYR A 617 23.89 -1.94 15.33
C TYR A 617 25.04 -1.91 14.30
N ARG A 618 26.14 -1.22 14.59
CA ARG A 618 27.31 -1.14 13.70
C ARG A 618 28.03 -2.47 13.52
N ALA A 619 27.87 -3.38 14.47
CA ALA A 619 28.42 -4.74 14.43
C ALA A 619 27.44 -5.77 13.83
N GLY A 620 26.21 -5.37 13.50
CA GLY A 620 25.16 -6.28 13.03
C GLY A 620 24.59 -7.17 14.14
N GLU A 621 24.80 -6.80 15.41
CA GLU A 621 24.38 -7.57 16.59
C GLU A 621 22.94 -7.19 17.00
N TYR A 622 21.98 -7.30 16.08
CA TYR A 622 20.61 -6.83 16.28
C TYR A 622 19.88 -7.49 17.45
N ASP A 623 20.16 -8.76 17.75
CA ASP A 623 19.61 -9.45 18.93
C ASP A 623 20.17 -8.86 20.25
N ALA A 624 21.46 -8.51 20.28
CA ALA A 624 22.09 -7.90 21.45
C ALA A 624 21.60 -6.47 21.67
N ALA A 625 21.47 -5.69 20.58
CA ALA A 625 20.84 -4.38 20.60
C ALA A 625 19.40 -4.45 21.16
N HIS A 626 18.60 -5.40 20.68
CA HIS A 626 17.23 -5.57 21.16
C HIS A 626 17.19 -6.04 22.62
N ALA A 627 18.11 -6.91 23.06
CA ALA A 627 18.22 -7.32 24.46
C ALA A 627 18.62 -6.14 25.38
N LEU A 628 19.49 -5.23 24.92
CA LEU A 628 19.80 -3.99 25.64
C LEU A 628 18.52 -3.17 25.86
N LEU A 629 17.75 -2.91 24.80
CA LEU A 629 16.51 -2.14 24.89
C LEU A 629 15.44 -2.83 25.75
N ARG A 630 15.17 -4.11 25.50
CA ARG A 630 14.08 -4.87 26.15
C ARG A 630 14.39 -5.24 27.60
N ASP A 631 15.59 -5.73 27.88
CA ASP A 631 15.90 -6.38 29.17
C ASP A 631 16.75 -5.51 30.08
N THR A 632 17.76 -4.84 29.51
CA THR A 632 18.72 -4.05 30.32
C THR A 632 18.14 -2.68 30.66
N ILE A 633 17.61 -1.98 29.65
CA ILE A 633 16.84 -0.75 29.87
C ILE A 633 15.43 -1.13 30.33
N GLY A 634 14.71 -1.92 29.54
CA GLY A 634 13.36 -2.38 29.85
C GLY A 634 12.46 -1.23 30.29
N THR A 635 11.87 -1.34 31.48
CA THR A 635 10.98 -0.33 32.05
C THR A 635 11.68 0.69 32.95
N LYS A 636 13.01 0.58 33.12
CA LYS A 636 13.79 1.39 34.06
C LYS A 636 13.64 2.90 33.83
N TYR A 637 13.46 3.30 32.57
CA TYR A 637 13.36 4.69 32.16
C TYR A 637 11.92 5.17 31.91
N ASP A 638 10.90 4.34 32.12
CA ASP A 638 9.52 4.71 31.80
C ASP A 638 9.01 5.90 32.63
N ALA A 639 9.33 5.93 33.93
CA ALA A 639 8.92 7.02 34.81
C ALA A 639 9.67 8.33 34.50
N ASP A 640 10.99 8.25 34.29
CA ASP A 640 11.82 9.41 33.93
C ASP A 640 11.44 9.96 32.54
N PHE A 641 11.11 9.08 31.58
CA PHE A 641 10.58 9.48 30.28
C PHE A 641 9.24 10.20 30.41
N ALA A 642 8.30 9.71 31.22
CA ALA A 642 7.02 10.37 31.45
C ALA A 642 7.18 11.78 32.06
N ASP A 643 8.12 11.95 32.99
CA ASP A 643 8.47 13.24 33.56
C ASP A 643 9.13 14.17 32.54
N TRP A 644 10.02 13.63 31.68
CA TRP A 644 10.64 14.36 30.58
C TRP A 644 9.60 14.83 29.54
N LEU A 645 8.63 13.98 29.18
CA LEU A 645 7.54 14.34 28.26
C LEU A 645 6.70 15.50 28.78
N THR A 646 6.42 15.51 30.09
CA THR A 646 5.67 16.60 30.74
C THR A 646 6.41 17.93 30.59
N LYS A 647 7.71 17.95 30.87
CA LYS A 647 8.55 19.16 30.67
C LYS A 647 8.61 19.57 29.19
N CYS A 648 8.71 18.59 28.30
CA CYS A 648 8.74 18.82 26.86
C CYS A 648 7.44 19.49 26.37
N ALA A 649 6.28 19.00 26.82
CA ALA A 649 4.98 19.59 26.52
C ALA A 649 4.85 21.05 27.02
N ASP A 650 5.51 21.38 28.14
CA ASP A 650 5.61 22.75 28.68
C ASP A 650 6.67 23.62 27.97
N GLY A 651 7.27 23.13 26.89
CA GLY A 651 8.24 23.85 26.05
C GLY A 651 9.71 23.60 26.42
N ASP A 652 10.01 22.75 27.40
CA ASP A 652 11.36 22.34 27.79
C ASP A 652 11.66 20.89 27.38
N CYS A 653 11.87 20.68 26.08
CA CYS A 653 12.32 19.39 25.53
C CYS A 653 13.85 19.25 25.52
N GLY A 654 14.57 20.05 26.33
CA GLY A 654 16.02 20.21 26.23
C GLY A 654 16.48 20.85 24.91
N GLN A 655 17.77 21.18 24.80
CA GLN A 655 18.32 21.82 23.61
C GLN A 655 18.53 20.79 22.47
N LEU A 656 18.21 21.19 21.25
CA LEU A 656 18.70 20.51 20.05
C LEU A 656 20.22 20.79 19.93
N PRO A 657 21.02 19.87 19.34
CA PRO A 657 22.43 20.09 19.13
C PRO A 657 22.64 21.42 18.40
N ALA A 658 23.54 22.27 18.90
CA ALA A 658 23.83 23.54 18.25
C ALA A 658 24.26 23.28 16.80
N ARG A 659 23.69 24.01 15.83
CA ARG A 659 24.23 24.06 14.47
C ARG A 659 25.71 24.40 14.62
N SER A 660 26.59 23.48 14.22
CA SER A 660 28.00 23.79 14.15
C SER A 660 28.16 24.90 13.11
N ALA A 661 28.35 26.14 13.57
CA ALA A 661 28.69 27.24 12.70
C ALA A 661 30.15 27.05 12.26
N ARG A 662 30.36 26.39 11.12
CA ARG A 662 31.59 26.50 10.34
C ARG A 662 31.27 26.57 8.87
#